data_AF-A0A9D9HTC2-F1
#
_entry.id   AF-A0A9D9HTC2-F1
#
_cell.length_a   1.000
_cell.length_b   1.000
_cell.length_c   1.000
_cell.angle_alpha   90.00
_cell.angle_beta   90.00
_cell.angle_gamma   90.00
#
_symmetry.space_group_name_H-M   'P 1'
#
loop_
_entity.id
_entity.type
_entity.pdbx_description
1 polymer ?
#
loop_
_entity_poly.entity_id
_entity_poly.type
_entity_poly.pdbx_seq_one_letter_code
_entity_poly.pdbx_strand_id
1 'polypeptide(L)'
;MRIKVSNTNQVAWREINVKTHLPGELSKLGELAQNLWWVWNSEAKDLFRNIDKEAWKRANSNPTMLLSILSYEKLVSLTEDAAFMTRLDKIYEDFRRYMETPKDTNRPSIAYFSMEYGLTHVLKIYSGGLGVLAGDYLKEASDSNVDMAAIGFLYRYGYFTQTLSMDGQQIANYEAQNFGNLPISQVKDENDAPLVVEVPYPGRTVHAYVWRVAVGRINLYLLDTDNEMNGEADRSITHQLYGGDWENRLKQEIMLGIGGILALKKMGISKQVYHCNEGHAALINVQRLVDFIHNDKLTYNEAMEVVRASSLYTVHTPVPAGHDSFDEELFGRYMGAYPAQLGISWGEFMDMGREHPGTNDKFSMSVFACNTCQEVNGVSWLHGKVSQKMFNPIWPGYFPEELHVSYVTNGVHLPTWTASEWKSVYEDVLGPDFYKDQSNLKIWAPINDMPDEVIWNTRMLLKNKLIAYIRDQFQESWLKNQGDPSRIVSILESINPDALIIGFGRRFATYKRAYLLFTDLERLERIVNNPERPVQFLFTGKAHPADGGGQGLIKRIVEISRMPQFLGKIIFLENYDMRLAKRLISGVDIWLNTPTRPLEASGTSGEKAQMNGVLNFSVLDGWWLEGYVKGAGWALTEKRTYDNQGYQDQLDAATIYSMLENEIIPMYYAKNSKGYSPEWIQTIKNSITQITPRFTTKRMMDDYYDRFYNKLTKRSAFLRADNFAKAKSLVAWKENMVAHWDEIQVVSVSIPDKFEASSQVGETYKLEVEIDVKGLNDKGIGVELVAVKTDKNNETQLYEVNELSLAKTEGTHMFFSGEYQLDYSGSFKYAFRMFPKNEELPHRQDFCYVRWF
;
A
#
# COMPACT_ATOMS: atom_id res chain seq x y z
N MET A 1 65.24 -30.58 -23.07
CA MET A 1 63.77 -30.48 -23.13
C MET A 1 63.25 -30.42 -21.70
N ARG A 2 62.57 -29.33 -21.29
CA ARG A 2 62.04 -29.20 -19.91
C ARG A 2 60.62 -29.78 -19.88
N ILE A 3 60.37 -30.74 -19.00
CA ILE A 3 59.04 -31.31 -18.77
C ILE A 3 58.20 -30.26 -18.06
N LYS A 4 57.03 -29.91 -18.60
CA LYS A 4 56.08 -29.02 -17.92
C LYS A 4 55.54 -29.73 -16.69
N VAL A 5 55.57 -29.06 -15.54
CA VAL A 5 55.10 -29.59 -14.23
C VAL A 5 53.59 -29.91 -14.27
N SER A 6 52.82 -29.23 -15.12
CA SER A 6 51.42 -29.55 -15.42
C SER A 6 51.09 -29.15 -16.86
N ASN A 7 50.36 -30.00 -17.56
CA ASN A 7 49.90 -29.79 -18.94
C ASN A 7 48.50 -30.38 -19.11
N THR A 8 47.51 -29.72 -18.50
CA THR A 8 46.08 -30.09 -18.55
C THR A 8 45.32 -29.10 -19.43
N ASN A 9 44.30 -29.58 -20.16
CA ASN A 9 43.33 -28.73 -20.84
C ASN A 9 42.24 -28.29 -19.85
N GLN A 10 41.60 -27.15 -20.11
CA GLN A 10 40.42 -26.75 -19.34
C GLN A 10 39.25 -27.69 -19.66
N VAL A 11 38.48 -28.04 -18.62
CA VAL A 11 37.26 -28.84 -18.78
C VAL A 11 36.23 -28.02 -19.55
N ALA A 12 35.75 -28.55 -20.68
CA ALA A 12 34.61 -27.99 -21.40
C ALA A 12 33.32 -28.55 -20.80
N TRP A 13 32.76 -27.86 -19.81
CA TRP A 13 31.48 -28.22 -19.21
C TRP A 13 30.35 -28.07 -20.24
N ARG A 14 29.53 -29.11 -20.41
CA ARG A 14 28.27 -29.04 -21.14
C ARG A 14 27.15 -29.01 -20.12
N GLU A 15 26.36 -27.95 -20.14
CA GLU A 15 25.21 -27.79 -19.25
C GLU A 15 23.99 -28.46 -19.88
N ILE A 16 23.27 -29.28 -19.12
CA ILE A 16 22.01 -29.89 -19.53
C ILE A 16 20.91 -29.46 -18.55
N ASN A 17 19.80 -28.95 -19.07
CA ASN A 17 18.64 -28.58 -18.27
C ASN A 17 17.65 -29.75 -18.24
N VAL A 18 17.55 -30.44 -17.11
CA VAL A 18 16.62 -31.57 -16.92
C VAL A 18 15.40 -31.08 -16.17
N LYS A 19 14.21 -31.18 -16.79
CA LYS A 19 12.94 -30.88 -16.12
C LYS A 19 12.48 -32.09 -15.31
N THR A 20 11.96 -31.87 -14.10
CA THR A 20 11.32 -32.94 -13.32
C THR A 20 10.07 -33.43 -14.02
N HIS A 21 10.02 -34.72 -14.34
CA HIS A 21 8.81 -35.38 -14.80
C HIS A 21 8.02 -35.88 -13.58
N LEU A 22 6.90 -35.22 -13.29
CA LEU A 22 5.98 -35.68 -12.25
C LEU A 22 5.19 -36.90 -12.76
N PRO A 23 5.03 -37.98 -11.97
CA PRO A 23 4.05 -39.02 -12.25
C PRO A 23 2.67 -38.43 -12.55
N GLY A 24 1.89 -39.04 -13.45
CA GLY A 24 0.61 -38.48 -13.90
C GLY A 24 -0.38 -38.27 -12.75
N GLU A 25 -0.34 -39.17 -11.76
CA GLU A 25 -1.11 -39.15 -10.52
C GLU A 25 -0.80 -37.90 -9.66
N LEU A 26 0.41 -37.34 -9.76
CA LEU A 26 0.85 -36.15 -9.02
C LEU A 26 0.73 -34.85 -9.82
N SER A 27 0.11 -34.88 -11.00
CA SER A 27 -0.13 -33.66 -11.81
C SER A 27 -0.88 -32.57 -11.01
N LYS A 28 -1.84 -32.98 -10.18
CA LYS A 28 -2.58 -32.11 -9.22
C LYS A 28 -1.65 -31.33 -8.30
N LEU A 29 -0.58 -31.98 -7.82
CA LEU A 29 0.41 -31.38 -6.93
C LEU A 29 1.23 -30.29 -7.65
N GLY A 30 1.53 -30.51 -8.93
CA GLY A 30 2.18 -29.52 -9.79
C GLY A 30 1.32 -28.29 -10.03
N GLU A 31 0.02 -28.46 -10.28
CA GLU A 31 -0.93 -27.35 -10.44
C GLU A 31 -1.07 -26.54 -9.14
N LEU A 32 -1.23 -27.21 -8.00
CA LEU A 32 -1.26 -26.56 -6.68
C LEU A 32 0.03 -25.78 -6.40
N ALA A 33 1.21 -26.31 -6.79
CA ALA A 33 2.48 -25.61 -6.57
C ALA A 33 2.60 -24.31 -7.38
N GLN A 34 1.98 -24.26 -8.57
CA GLN A 34 2.03 -23.11 -9.49
C GLN A 34 0.97 -22.03 -9.20
N ASN A 35 0.01 -22.30 -8.32
CA ASN A 35 -1.00 -21.31 -7.90
C ASN A 35 -0.79 -20.89 -6.45
N LEU A 36 -0.63 -19.59 -6.19
CA LEU A 36 -0.33 -19.08 -4.85
C LEU A 36 -1.45 -19.25 -3.81
N TRP A 37 -2.60 -19.83 -4.15
CA TRP A 37 -3.66 -20.16 -3.19
C TRP A 37 -3.14 -20.93 -1.94
N TRP A 38 -2.11 -21.78 -2.11
CA TRP A 38 -1.45 -22.47 -0.98
C TRP A 38 -0.83 -21.51 0.06
N VAL A 39 -0.58 -20.24 -0.29
CA VAL A 39 0.05 -19.26 0.60
C VAL A 39 -0.85 -18.89 1.78
N TRP A 40 -2.17 -18.87 1.57
CA TRP A 40 -3.17 -18.56 2.61
C TRP A 40 -4.08 -19.74 3.00
N ASN A 41 -4.02 -20.86 2.27
CA ASN A 41 -4.64 -22.12 2.69
C ASN A 41 -3.67 -22.96 3.57
N SER A 42 -4.05 -23.17 4.84
CA SER A 42 -3.21 -23.88 5.81
C SER A 42 -3.03 -25.36 5.46
N GLU A 43 -4.09 -26.04 5.01
CA GLU A 43 -4.05 -27.47 4.68
C GLU A 43 -3.15 -27.76 3.47
N ALA A 44 -3.24 -26.94 2.42
CA ALA A 44 -2.39 -27.03 1.24
C ALA A 44 -0.92 -26.77 1.57
N LYS A 45 -0.63 -25.78 2.41
CA LYS A 45 0.75 -25.52 2.86
C LYS A 45 1.31 -26.67 3.69
N ASP A 46 0.49 -27.28 4.54
CA ASP A 46 0.89 -28.42 5.37
C ASP A 46 1.01 -29.70 4.55
N LEU A 47 0.26 -29.86 3.44
CA LEU A 47 0.46 -30.93 2.47
C LEU A 47 1.90 -30.93 1.96
N PHE A 48 2.38 -29.79 1.43
CA PHE A 48 3.75 -29.68 0.93
C PHE A 48 4.81 -29.89 2.03
N ARG A 49 4.59 -29.32 3.22
CA ARG A 49 5.53 -29.47 4.34
C ARG A 49 5.70 -30.93 4.78
N ASN A 50 4.64 -31.74 4.68
CA ASN A 50 4.64 -33.11 5.16
C ASN A 50 5.16 -34.13 4.13
N ILE A 51 5.38 -33.74 2.87
CA ILE A 51 6.02 -34.61 1.87
C ILE A 51 7.42 -35.04 2.34
N ASP A 52 8.23 -34.06 2.73
CA ASP A 52 9.56 -34.24 3.30
C ASP A 52 9.97 -32.93 4.01
N LYS A 53 10.15 -32.98 5.33
CA LYS A 53 10.41 -31.80 6.16
C LYS A 53 11.77 -31.16 5.88
N GLU A 54 12.79 -31.98 5.62
CA GLU A 54 14.15 -31.50 5.34
C GLU A 54 14.24 -30.92 3.93
N ALA A 55 13.61 -31.58 2.95
CA ALA A 55 13.49 -31.01 1.61
C ALA A 55 12.67 -29.71 1.62
N TRP A 56 11.59 -29.63 2.41
CA TRP A 56 10.81 -28.38 2.55
C TRP A 56 11.65 -27.23 3.13
N LYS A 57 12.52 -27.52 4.10
CA LYS A 57 13.48 -26.54 4.64
C LYS A 57 14.50 -26.12 3.58
N ARG A 58 15.12 -27.06 2.86
CA ARG A 58 16.07 -26.79 1.77
C ARG A 58 15.45 -26.01 0.61
N ALA A 59 14.18 -26.29 0.30
CA ALA A 59 13.38 -25.58 -0.69
C ALA A 59 12.94 -24.18 -0.22
N ASN A 60 13.32 -23.74 0.98
CA ASN A 60 12.91 -22.46 1.56
C ASN A 60 11.39 -22.29 1.58
N SER A 61 10.63 -23.36 1.86
CA SER A 61 9.16 -23.33 1.84
C SER A 61 8.55 -22.90 0.49
N ASN A 62 9.20 -23.24 -0.63
CA ASN A 62 8.71 -23.05 -1.99
C ASN A 62 8.26 -24.41 -2.57
N PRO A 63 6.96 -24.62 -2.82
CA PRO A 63 6.45 -25.86 -3.43
C PRO A 63 7.08 -26.20 -4.78
N THR A 64 7.31 -25.23 -5.65
CA THR A 64 7.93 -25.46 -6.97
C THR A 64 9.36 -25.97 -6.81
N MET A 65 10.13 -25.39 -5.90
CA MET A 65 11.48 -25.85 -5.58
C MET A 65 11.47 -27.20 -4.85
N LEU A 66 10.48 -27.46 -3.99
CA LEU A 66 10.34 -28.76 -3.33
C LEU A 66 10.22 -29.86 -4.38
N LEU A 67 9.32 -29.70 -5.35
CA LEU A 67 9.11 -30.69 -6.39
C LEU A 67 10.33 -30.87 -7.31
N SER A 68 11.17 -29.86 -7.47
CA SER A 68 12.39 -29.97 -8.29
C SER A 68 13.55 -30.68 -7.58
N ILE A 69 13.61 -30.65 -6.24
CA ILE A 69 14.72 -31.27 -5.48
C ILE A 69 14.42 -32.69 -4.98
N LEU A 70 13.17 -33.14 -5.06
CA LEU A 70 12.79 -34.51 -4.70
C LEU A 70 13.31 -35.50 -5.76
N SER A 71 13.76 -36.67 -5.32
CA SER A 71 14.13 -37.74 -6.24
C SER A 71 12.89 -38.33 -6.91
N TYR A 72 13.05 -38.86 -8.13
CA TYR A 72 11.95 -39.55 -8.82
C TYR A 72 11.40 -40.73 -8.00
N GLU A 73 12.26 -41.49 -7.34
CA GLU A 73 11.87 -42.56 -6.42
C GLU A 73 10.98 -42.05 -5.29
N LYS A 74 11.32 -40.90 -4.69
CA LYS A 74 10.49 -40.29 -3.65
C LYS A 74 9.12 -39.86 -4.20
N LEU A 75 9.07 -39.31 -5.41
CA LEU A 75 7.81 -38.96 -6.07
C LEU A 75 6.94 -40.20 -6.33
N VAL A 76 7.52 -41.31 -6.79
CA VAL A 76 6.80 -42.59 -6.97
C VAL A 76 6.30 -43.14 -5.64
N SER A 77 7.10 -43.07 -4.57
CA SER A 77 6.66 -43.53 -3.25
C SER A 77 5.43 -42.76 -2.72
N LEU A 78 5.24 -41.50 -3.13
CA LEU A 78 4.05 -40.72 -2.77
C LEU A 78 2.80 -41.22 -3.48
N THR A 79 2.92 -41.77 -4.70
CA THR A 79 1.76 -42.34 -5.42
C THR A 79 1.29 -43.66 -4.81
N GLU A 80 2.16 -44.33 -4.06
CA GLU A 80 1.86 -45.57 -3.33
C GLU A 80 1.28 -45.30 -1.93
N ASP A 81 1.41 -44.07 -1.40
CA ASP A 81 0.84 -43.66 -0.11
C ASP A 81 -0.63 -43.25 -0.25
N ALA A 82 -1.53 -44.20 0.06
CA ALA A 82 -2.98 -43.99 -0.01
C ALA A 82 -3.49 -42.84 0.88
N ALA A 83 -2.86 -42.61 2.05
CA ALA A 83 -3.28 -41.54 2.96
C ALA A 83 -2.88 -40.17 2.40
N PHE A 84 -1.68 -40.06 1.84
CA PHE A 84 -1.24 -38.86 1.14
C PHE A 84 -2.13 -38.55 -0.07
N MET A 85 -2.40 -39.54 -0.92
CA MET A 85 -3.22 -39.35 -2.12
C MET A 85 -4.65 -38.93 -1.79
N THR A 86 -5.28 -39.55 -0.78
CA THR A 86 -6.62 -39.15 -0.31
C THR A 86 -6.64 -37.69 0.16
N ARG A 87 -5.58 -37.26 0.87
CA ARG A 87 -5.46 -35.87 1.33
C ARG A 87 -5.22 -34.90 0.17
N LEU A 88 -4.39 -35.27 -0.79
CA LEU A 88 -4.15 -34.48 -2.02
C LEU A 88 -5.45 -34.30 -2.79
N ASP A 89 -6.22 -35.37 -2.97
CA ASP A 89 -7.49 -35.34 -3.70
C ASP A 89 -8.50 -34.40 -3.04
N LYS A 90 -8.69 -34.49 -1.72
CA LYS A 90 -9.58 -33.58 -0.98
C LYS A 90 -9.15 -32.11 -1.16
N ILE A 91 -7.88 -31.80 -0.95
CA ILE A 91 -7.36 -30.43 -1.06
C ILE A 91 -7.52 -29.91 -2.50
N TYR A 92 -7.30 -30.77 -3.49
CA TYR A 92 -7.46 -30.42 -4.88
C TYR A 92 -8.92 -30.19 -5.25
N GLU A 93 -9.87 -30.98 -4.72
CA GLU A 93 -11.31 -30.74 -4.87
C GLU A 93 -11.73 -29.38 -4.29
N ASP A 94 -11.23 -29.02 -3.10
CA ASP A 94 -11.49 -27.71 -2.50
C ASP A 94 -10.89 -26.57 -3.34
N PHE A 95 -9.68 -26.77 -3.88
CA PHE A 95 -9.05 -25.83 -4.81
C PHE A 95 -9.87 -25.69 -6.10
N ARG A 96 -10.36 -26.79 -6.69
CA ARG A 96 -11.21 -26.75 -7.89
C ARG A 96 -12.52 -26.03 -7.62
N ARG A 97 -13.21 -26.36 -6.52
CA ARG A 97 -14.44 -25.68 -6.09
C ARG A 97 -14.22 -24.17 -5.93
N TYR A 98 -13.10 -23.79 -5.33
CA TYR A 98 -12.68 -22.40 -5.25
C TYR A 98 -12.52 -21.82 -6.66
N MET A 99 -11.66 -22.37 -7.51
CA MET A 99 -11.36 -21.82 -8.84
C MET A 99 -12.56 -21.76 -9.78
N GLU A 100 -13.49 -22.69 -9.69
CA GLU A 100 -14.66 -22.82 -10.57
C GLU A 100 -15.86 -21.95 -10.16
N THR A 101 -15.77 -21.26 -9.02
CA THR A 101 -16.84 -20.34 -8.59
C THR A 101 -17.05 -19.25 -9.65
N PRO A 102 -18.28 -19.02 -10.15
CA PRO A 102 -18.54 -17.98 -11.16
C PRO A 102 -18.25 -16.58 -10.63
N LYS A 103 -17.58 -15.75 -11.45
CA LYS A 103 -17.25 -14.35 -11.11
C LYS A 103 -18.50 -13.53 -10.81
N ASP A 104 -18.39 -12.58 -9.88
CA ASP A 104 -19.45 -11.61 -9.64
C ASP A 104 -19.51 -10.59 -10.79
N THR A 105 -20.49 -10.73 -11.67
CA THR A 105 -20.67 -9.84 -12.83
C THR A 105 -21.24 -8.48 -12.47
N ASN A 106 -21.70 -8.26 -11.23
CA ASN A 106 -22.21 -6.97 -10.78
C ASN A 106 -21.08 -6.01 -10.36
N ARG A 107 -19.89 -6.55 -10.08
CA ARG A 107 -18.72 -5.77 -9.71
C ARG A 107 -17.93 -5.38 -10.96
N PRO A 108 -17.58 -4.09 -11.11
CA PRO A 108 -16.69 -3.63 -12.18
C PRO A 108 -15.38 -4.41 -12.26
N SER A 109 -14.85 -4.56 -13.47
CA SER A 109 -13.54 -5.16 -13.71
C SER A 109 -12.40 -4.14 -13.56
N ILE A 110 -11.28 -4.56 -12.94
CA ILE A 110 -10.17 -3.67 -12.56
C ILE A 110 -8.84 -4.09 -13.20
N ALA A 111 -8.11 -3.11 -13.69
CA ALA A 111 -6.69 -3.17 -14.03
C ALA A 111 -5.89 -2.47 -12.92
N TYR A 112 -5.14 -3.23 -12.11
CA TYR A 112 -4.40 -2.71 -10.96
C TYR A 112 -2.90 -2.70 -11.25
N PHE A 113 -2.25 -1.54 -11.15
CA PHE A 113 -0.84 -1.37 -11.51
C PHE A 113 -0.03 -0.95 -10.30
N SER A 114 1.07 -1.66 -10.05
CA SER A 114 1.98 -1.33 -8.96
C SER A 114 3.41 -1.79 -9.27
N MET A 115 4.40 -1.08 -8.71
CA MET A 115 5.81 -1.48 -8.76
C MET A 115 6.09 -2.71 -7.91
N GLU A 116 5.31 -2.99 -6.86
CA GLU A 116 5.59 -4.08 -5.94
C GLU A 116 4.36 -4.90 -5.52
N TYR A 117 4.56 -6.20 -5.27
CA TYR A 117 3.54 -7.17 -4.83
C TYR A 117 4.08 -8.15 -3.77
N GLY A 118 3.72 -7.93 -2.52
CA GLY A 118 4.08 -8.76 -1.37
C GLY A 118 3.16 -9.97 -1.20
N LEU A 119 3.26 -10.93 -2.11
CA LEU A 119 2.41 -12.12 -2.13
C LEU A 119 2.94 -13.21 -1.19
N THR A 120 4.23 -13.52 -1.32
CA THR A 120 4.95 -14.58 -0.61
C THR A 120 6.43 -14.25 -0.55
N HIS A 121 7.18 -14.82 0.41
CA HIS A 121 8.64 -14.64 0.50
C HIS A 121 9.40 -15.29 -0.66
N VAL A 122 8.74 -16.17 -1.42
CA VAL A 122 9.32 -16.88 -2.58
C VAL A 122 9.56 -15.93 -3.76
N LEU A 123 8.71 -14.91 -3.93
CA LEU A 123 8.81 -13.94 -5.02
C LEU A 123 9.46 -12.66 -4.50
N LYS A 124 10.66 -12.33 -4.97
CA LYS A 124 11.38 -11.10 -4.58
C LYS A 124 10.87 -9.87 -5.36
N ILE A 125 9.57 -9.60 -5.29
CA ILE A 125 8.92 -8.49 -6.02
C ILE A 125 8.27 -7.46 -5.09
N TYR A 126 8.76 -7.36 -3.85
CA TYR A 126 8.31 -6.35 -2.88
C TYR A 126 9.46 -5.89 -1.97
N SER A 127 9.30 -4.72 -1.39
CA SER A 127 10.23 -4.14 -0.42
C SER A 127 9.57 -3.79 0.92
N GLY A 128 8.29 -3.41 0.93
CA GLY A 128 7.66 -2.81 2.11
C GLY A 128 6.13 -2.91 2.16
N GLY A 129 5.54 -1.94 2.87
CA GLY A 129 4.11 -1.95 3.20
C GLY A 129 3.19 -1.78 1.98
N LEU A 130 3.60 -1.00 0.99
CA LEU A 130 2.84 -0.78 -0.25
C LEU A 130 2.67 -2.09 -1.02
N GLY A 131 3.75 -2.84 -1.22
CA GLY A 131 3.73 -4.12 -1.91
C GLY A 131 2.95 -5.15 -1.12
N VAL A 132 3.13 -5.23 0.21
CA VAL A 132 2.33 -6.16 1.02
C VAL A 132 0.83 -5.84 0.94
N LEU A 133 0.44 -4.57 0.93
CA LEU A 133 -0.95 -4.17 0.71
C LEU A 133 -1.45 -4.61 -0.67
N ALA A 134 -0.69 -4.34 -1.74
CA ALA A 134 -1.04 -4.79 -3.09
C ALA A 134 -1.21 -6.32 -3.16
N GLY A 135 -0.31 -7.07 -2.52
CA GLY A 135 -0.39 -8.52 -2.43
C GLY A 135 -1.61 -9.02 -1.65
N ASP A 136 -1.95 -8.39 -0.53
CA ASP A 136 -3.16 -8.71 0.24
C ASP A 136 -4.42 -8.35 -0.53
N TYR A 137 -4.40 -7.25 -1.29
CA TYR A 137 -5.50 -6.83 -2.14
C TYR A 137 -5.80 -7.83 -3.25
N LEU A 138 -4.77 -8.39 -3.91
CA LEU A 138 -4.97 -9.43 -4.94
C LEU A 138 -5.52 -10.74 -4.35
N LYS A 139 -5.10 -11.10 -3.13
CA LYS A 139 -5.61 -12.31 -2.46
C LYS A 139 -7.07 -12.15 -2.08
N GLU A 140 -7.45 -10.99 -1.54
CA GLU A 140 -8.85 -10.68 -1.27
C GLU A 140 -9.67 -10.61 -2.56
N ALA A 141 -9.10 -10.07 -3.64
CA ALA A 141 -9.77 -10.01 -4.94
C ALA A 141 -10.06 -11.44 -5.44
N SER A 142 -9.11 -12.34 -5.21
CA SER A 142 -9.28 -13.75 -5.48
C SER A 142 -10.40 -14.36 -4.63
N ASP A 143 -10.39 -14.14 -3.31
CA ASP A 143 -11.38 -14.72 -2.38
C ASP A 143 -12.79 -14.16 -2.64
N SER A 144 -12.92 -12.85 -2.87
CA SER A 144 -14.14 -12.14 -3.26
C SER A 144 -14.57 -12.37 -4.72
N ASN A 145 -13.79 -13.13 -5.49
CA ASN A 145 -14.06 -13.51 -6.87
C ASN A 145 -14.35 -12.33 -7.82
N VAL A 146 -13.57 -11.26 -7.69
CA VAL A 146 -13.71 -10.06 -8.51
C VAL A 146 -12.89 -10.18 -9.81
N ASP A 147 -13.34 -9.52 -10.88
CA ASP A 147 -12.60 -9.54 -12.14
C ASP A 147 -11.44 -8.54 -12.16
N MET A 148 -10.28 -8.95 -11.63
CA MET A 148 -9.09 -8.12 -11.56
C MET A 148 -7.93 -8.71 -12.38
N ALA A 149 -7.19 -7.83 -13.07
CA ALA A 149 -5.89 -8.13 -13.66
C ALA A 149 -4.86 -7.17 -13.06
N ALA A 150 -3.73 -7.71 -12.59
CA ALA A 150 -2.67 -6.92 -11.97
C ALA A 150 -1.43 -6.89 -12.85
N ILE A 151 -0.69 -5.77 -12.82
CA ILE A 151 0.51 -5.55 -13.64
C ILE A 151 1.64 -5.03 -12.75
N GLY A 152 2.85 -5.57 -12.95
CA GLY A 152 4.07 -5.16 -12.26
C GLY A 152 5.33 -5.69 -12.94
N PHE A 153 6.39 -5.89 -12.15
CA PHE A 153 7.70 -6.31 -12.64
C PHE A 153 8.16 -7.64 -12.07
N LEU A 154 8.84 -8.44 -12.90
CA LEU A 154 9.60 -9.59 -12.43
C LEU A 154 11.05 -9.16 -12.22
N TYR A 155 11.36 -8.76 -10.98
CA TYR A 155 12.70 -8.26 -10.69
C TYR A 155 13.77 -9.36 -10.66
N ARG A 156 14.93 -9.17 -11.30
CA ARG A 156 16.03 -10.14 -11.25
C ARG A 156 16.59 -10.34 -9.84
N TYR A 157 16.78 -9.25 -9.09
CA TYR A 157 17.42 -9.26 -7.76
C TYR A 157 16.45 -8.89 -6.62
N GLY A 158 15.29 -8.32 -6.95
CA GLY A 158 14.32 -7.81 -5.99
C GLY A 158 14.80 -6.58 -5.24
N TYR A 159 14.51 -6.50 -3.93
CA TYR A 159 15.03 -5.43 -3.07
C TYR A 159 16.46 -5.74 -2.61
N PHE A 160 16.66 -6.37 -1.45
CA PHE A 160 17.94 -6.97 -1.06
C PHE A 160 17.78 -7.90 0.15
N THR A 161 18.73 -8.82 0.31
CA THR A 161 18.92 -9.62 1.53
C THR A 161 19.82 -8.85 2.49
N GLN A 162 19.32 -8.58 3.68
CA GLN A 162 20.05 -7.83 4.70
C GLN A 162 20.98 -8.78 5.49
N THR A 163 22.22 -8.36 5.72
CA THR A 163 23.08 -8.92 6.76
C THR A 163 23.66 -7.81 7.62
N LEU A 164 24.14 -8.13 8.82
CA LEU A 164 24.84 -7.17 9.68
C LEU A 164 26.34 -7.48 9.76
N SER A 165 27.17 -6.43 9.73
CA SER A 165 28.60 -6.54 10.00
C SER A 165 28.88 -6.77 11.48
N MET A 166 30.16 -7.04 11.80
CA MET A 166 30.62 -7.18 13.18
C MET A 166 30.41 -5.93 14.04
N ASP A 167 30.36 -4.72 13.46
CA ASP A 167 30.05 -3.47 14.16
C ASP A 167 28.56 -3.07 14.09
N GLY A 168 27.69 -3.93 13.52
CA GLY A 168 26.25 -3.71 13.45
C GLY A 168 25.78 -2.86 12.26
N GLN A 169 26.66 -2.59 11.29
CA GLN A 169 26.31 -1.91 10.04
C GLN A 169 25.51 -2.83 9.13
N GLN A 170 24.47 -2.28 8.49
CA GLN A 170 23.69 -2.98 7.49
C GLN A 170 24.49 -3.18 6.19
N ILE A 171 24.47 -4.41 5.67
CA ILE A 171 25.00 -4.78 4.35
C ILE A 171 23.84 -5.25 3.47
N ALA A 172 23.76 -4.72 2.25
CA ALA A 172 22.75 -5.09 1.26
C ALA A 172 23.34 -6.09 0.25
N ASN A 173 22.81 -7.31 0.24
CA ASN A 173 23.23 -8.38 -0.67
C ASN A 173 22.18 -8.59 -1.77
N TYR A 174 22.61 -8.60 -3.02
CA TYR A 174 21.76 -8.79 -4.19
C TYR A 174 21.98 -10.18 -4.79
N GLU A 175 20.93 -10.99 -4.77
CA GLU A 175 20.98 -12.39 -5.22
C GLU A 175 19.98 -12.59 -6.35
N ALA A 176 20.48 -12.97 -7.52
CA ALA A 176 19.66 -13.25 -8.68
C ALA A 176 18.64 -14.36 -8.39
N GLN A 177 17.38 -14.12 -8.77
CA GLN A 177 16.34 -15.14 -8.75
C GLN A 177 16.53 -16.12 -9.91
N ASN A 178 16.34 -17.41 -9.64
CA ASN A 178 16.18 -18.40 -10.70
C ASN A 178 14.68 -18.51 -11.03
N PHE A 179 14.26 -17.92 -12.14
CA PHE A 179 12.87 -17.89 -12.58
C PHE A 179 12.28 -19.29 -12.80
N GLY A 180 13.10 -20.29 -13.17
CA GLY A 180 12.66 -21.67 -13.34
C GLY A 180 12.20 -22.36 -12.05
N ASN A 181 12.57 -21.81 -10.88
CA ASN A 181 12.18 -22.33 -9.57
C ASN A 181 11.01 -21.58 -8.95
N LEU A 182 10.47 -20.55 -9.62
CA LEU A 182 9.38 -19.73 -9.10
C LEU A 182 8.01 -20.28 -9.52
N PRO A 183 6.94 -20.04 -8.75
CA PRO A 183 5.57 -20.39 -9.13
C PRO A 183 5.03 -19.40 -10.17
N ILE A 184 5.66 -19.37 -11.34
CA ILE A 184 5.34 -18.47 -12.45
C ILE A 184 5.32 -19.25 -13.77
N SER A 185 4.53 -18.77 -14.72
CA SER A 185 4.47 -19.32 -16.08
C SER A 185 4.68 -18.21 -17.09
N GLN A 186 5.52 -18.44 -18.11
CA GLN A 186 5.68 -17.48 -19.20
C GLN A 186 4.38 -17.43 -20.03
N VAL A 187 3.89 -16.22 -20.32
CA VAL A 187 2.76 -16.03 -21.22
C VAL A 187 3.26 -16.27 -22.64
N LYS A 188 2.45 -16.97 -23.44
CA LYS A 188 2.78 -17.33 -24.81
C LYS A 188 1.83 -16.68 -25.80
N ASP A 189 2.30 -16.49 -27.02
CA ASP A 189 1.50 -16.04 -28.15
C ASP A 189 0.75 -17.19 -28.82
N GLU A 190 0.08 -16.90 -29.93
CA GLU A 190 -0.69 -17.86 -30.73
C GLU A 190 0.18 -18.99 -31.33
N ASN A 191 1.50 -18.80 -31.41
CA ASN A 191 2.46 -19.77 -31.96
C ASN A 191 3.19 -20.57 -30.87
N ASP A 192 2.73 -20.51 -29.62
CA ASP A 192 3.39 -21.12 -28.45
C ASP A 192 4.79 -20.56 -28.15
N ALA A 193 5.12 -19.39 -28.71
CA ALA A 193 6.35 -18.64 -28.43
C ALA A 193 6.14 -17.67 -27.25
N PRO A 194 7.19 -17.27 -26.52
CA PRO A 194 7.08 -16.26 -25.47
C PRO A 194 6.44 -14.96 -25.97
N LEU A 195 5.43 -14.46 -25.26
CA LEU A 195 4.84 -13.16 -25.57
C LEU A 195 5.84 -12.05 -25.27
N VAL A 196 6.20 -11.30 -26.30
CA VAL A 196 7.07 -10.13 -26.23
C VAL A 196 6.23 -8.86 -26.35
N VAL A 197 6.48 -7.85 -25.52
CA VAL A 197 5.84 -6.53 -25.58
C VAL A 197 6.88 -5.51 -26.03
N GLU A 198 6.57 -4.83 -27.13
CA GLU A 198 7.40 -3.79 -27.73
C GLU A 198 7.05 -2.42 -27.15
N VAL A 199 7.97 -1.81 -26.41
CA VAL A 199 7.76 -0.51 -25.78
C VAL A 199 8.70 0.53 -26.40
N PRO A 200 8.17 1.66 -26.91
CA PRO A 200 8.99 2.68 -27.56
C PRO A 200 9.81 3.46 -26.52
N TYR A 201 11.12 3.52 -26.74
CA TYR A 201 12.08 4.36 -26.03
C TYR A 201 12.83 5.26 -27.02
N PRO A 202 13.56 6.29 -26.55
CA PRO A 202 14.32 7.17 -27.45
C PRO A 202 15.33 6.38 -28.28
N GLY A 203 15.15 6.44 -29.60
CA GLY A 203 16.03 5.82 -30.60
C GLY A 203 16.00 4.30 -30.66
N ARG A 204 15.13 3.61 -29.90
CA ARG A 204 15.08 2.14 -29.86
C ARG A 204 13.75 1.62 -29.30
N THR A 205 13.50 0.33 -29.51
CA THR A 205 12.39 -0.39 -28.86
C THR A 205 12.95 -1.28 -27.77
N VAL A 206 12.38 -1.20 -26.57
CA VAL A 206 12.70 -2.13 -25.47
C VAL A 206 11.65 -3.24 -25.46
N HIS A 207 12.13 -4.48 -25.36
CA HIS A 207 11.29 -5.67 -25.45
C HIS A 207 11.10 -6.29 -24.07
N ALA A 208 9.87 -6.48 -23.61
CA ALA A 208 9.59 -7.14 -22.33
C ALA A 208 8.92 -8.49 -22.55
N TYR A 209 9.44 -9.55 -21.92
CA TYR A 209 8.67 -10.79 -21.76
C TYR A 209 7.56 -10.58 -20.74
N VAL A 210 6.46 -11.31 -20.91
CA VAL A 210 5.34 -11.32 -19.97
C VAL A 210 5.31 -12.64 -19.20
N TRP A 211 5.39 -12.56 -17.88
CA TRP A 211 5.23 -13.69 -16.97
C TRP A 211 3.90 -13.58 -16.23
N ARG A 212 3.30 -14.71 -15.89
CA ARG A 212 2.05 -14.79 -15.13
C ARG A 212 2.28 -15.47 -13.79
N VAL A 213 1.79 -14.84 -12.73
CA VAL A 213 1.61 -15.41 -11.40
C VAL A 213 0.12 -15.65 -11.18
N ALA A 214 -0.27 -16.89 -10.89
CA ALA A 214 -1.64 -17.20 -10.50
C ALA A 214 -1.82 -16.95 -8.99
N VAL A 215 -2.56 -15.90 -8.64
CA VAL A 215 -2.91 -15.53 -7.27
C VAL A 215 -4.33 -16.01 -7.00
N GLY A 216 -4.48 -17.31 -6.74
CA GLY A 216 -5.81 -17.93 -6.72
C GLY A 216 -6.47 -17.78 -8.09
N ARG A 217 -7.59 -17.05 -8.13
CA ARG A 217 -8.40 -16.72 -9.32
C ARG A 217 -7.88 -15.50 -10.09
N ILE A 218 -6.98 -14.71 -9.49
CA ILE A 218 -6.45 -13.46 -10.08
C ILE A 218 -5.14 -13.73 -10.80
N ASN A 219 -4.96 -13.09 -11.96
CA ASN A 219 -3.70 -13.10 -12.69
C ASN A 219 -2.92 -11.82 -12.43
N LEU A 220 -1.68 -11.97 -11.96
CA LEU A 220 -0.68 -10.91 -11.93
C LEU A 220 0.31 -11.13 -13.09
N TYR A 221 0.38 -10.15 -13.98
CA TYR A 221 1.31 -10.13 -15.10
C TYR A 221 2.54 -9.31 -14.76
N LEU A 222 3.72 -9.89 -14.97
CA LEU A 222 5.00 -9.30 -14.63
C LEU A 222 5.84 -9.11 -15.89
N LEU A 223 6.28 -7.87 -16.10
CA LEU A 223 7.16 -7.49 -17.21
C LEU A 223 8.61 -7.78 -16.85
N ASP A 224 9.35 -8.31 -17.82
CA ASP A 224 10.75 -8.71 -17.70
C ASP A 224 11.57 -8.24 -18.91
N THR A 225 12.46 -7.29 -18.69
CA THR A 225 13.33 -6.72 -19.73
C THR A 225 14.70 -7.40 -19.78
N ASP A 226 15.02 -8.33 -18.87
CA ASP A 226 16.30 -9.03 -18.81
C ASP A 226 16.34 -10.18 -19.85
N ASN A 227 16.39 -9.80 -21.12
CA ASN A 227 16.41 -10.71 -22.25
C ASN A 227 17.39 -10.28 -23.36
N GLU A 228 17.70 -11.22 -24.24
CA GLU A 228 18.68 -11.10 -25.32
C GLU A 228 18.37 -10.01 -26.37
N MET A 229 17.10 -9.60 -26.50
CA MET A 229 16.68 -8.56 -27.46
C MET A 229 17.08 -7.16 -27.01
N ASN A 230 17.40 -6.99 -25.73
CA ASN A 230 17.74 -5.71 -25.13
C ASN A 230 19.24 -5.55 -24.88
N GLY A 231 19.72 -4.31 -25.01
CA GLY A 231 21.04 -3.91 -24.53
C GLY A 231 21.12 -3.92 -23.00
N GLU A 232 22.34 -3.96 -22.47
CA GLU A 232 22.61 -4.12 -21.03
C GLU A 232 21.93 -3.05 -20.16
N ALA A 233 21.89 -1.81 -20.66
CA ALA A 233 21.25 -0.67 -19.98
C ALA A 233 19.70 -0.72 -19.93
N ASP A 234 19.06 -1.56 -20.74
CA ASP A 234 17.61 -1.73 -20.76
C ASP A 234 17.18 -2.99 -20.00
N ARG A 235 18.05 -4.01 -19.95
CA ARG A 235 17.87 -5.16 -19.05
C ARG A 235 17.78 -4.72 -17.59
N SER A 236 18.56 -3.70 -17.21
CA SER A 236 18.57 -3.17 -15.84
C SER A 236 17.25 -2.56 -15.37
N ILE A 237 16.32 -2.23 -16.28
CA ILE A 237 14.99 -1.70 -15.93
C ILE A 237 14.28 -2.66 -14.96
N THR A 238 14.43 -3.97 -15.16
CA THR A 238 13.81 -4.99 -14.30
C THR A 238 14.80 -5.70 -13.37
N HIS A 239 15.97 -5.11 -13.11
CA HIS A 239 16.93 -5.74 -12.18
C HIS A 239 16.54 -5.57 -10.72
N GLN A 240 16.28 -4.34 -10.28
CA GLN A 240 16.14 -4.00 -8.87
C GLN A 240 14.87 -3.19 -8.61
N LEU A 241 14.22 -3.50 -7.48
CA LEU A 241 13.11 -2.74 -6.94
C LEU A 241 13.68 -1.56 -6.14
N TYR A 242 13.32 -0.33 -6.50
CA TYR A 242 13.84 0.91 -5.91
C TYR A 242 15.39 0.99 -5.96
N GLY A 243 16.00 0.46 -7.01
CA GLY A 243 17.42 0.60 -7.32
C GLY A 243 17.66 1.50 -8.54
N GLY A 244 18.93 1.74 -8.84
CA GLY A 244 19.34 2.63 -9.94
C GLY A 244 19.22 4.12 -9.59
N ASP A 245 19.36 4.96 -10.62
CA ASP A 245 19.22 6.41 -10.55
C ASP A 245 17.83 6.89 -11.02
N TRP A 246 17.63 8.20 -11.05
CA TRP A 246 16.38 8.82 -11.51
C TRP A 246 16.05 8.50 -12.97
N GLU A 247 17.05 8.30 -13.84
CA GLU A 247 16.81 7.90 -15.22
C GLU A 247 16.29 6.46 -15.30
N ASN A 248 16.88 5.52 -14.55
CA ASN A 248 16.36 4.16 -14.45
C ASN A 248 14.95 4.12 -13.83
N ARG A 249 14.68 4.98 -12.83
CA ARG A 249 13.34 5.13 -12.25
C ARG A 249 12.30 5.54 -13.30
N LEU A 250 12.59 6.57 -14.10
CA LEU A 250 11.71 6.98 -15.19
C LEU A 250 11.51 5.86 -16.22
N LYS A 251 12.57 5.13 -16.59
CA LYS A 251 12.46 3.97 -17.49
C LYS A 251 11.52 2.90 -16.94
N GLN A 252 11.57 2.63 -15.63
CA GLN A 252 10.64 1.70 -14.96
C GLN A 252 9.21 2.22 -15.03
N GLU A 253 8.97 3.50 -14.79
CA GLU A 253 7.61 4.07 -14.84
C GLU A 253 7.01 4.03 -16.26
N ILE A 254 7.83 4.26 -17.28
CA ILE A 254 7.42 4.10 -18.69
C ILE A 254 7.06 2.65 -18.98
N MET A 255 7.91 1.69 -18.59
CA MET A 255 7.65 0.27 -18.82
C MET A 255 6.39 -0.19 -18.06
N LEU A 256 6.19 0.27 -16.82
CA LEU A 256 5.02 -0.10 -16.03
C LEU A 256 3.74 0.48 -16.63
N GLY A 257 3.72 1.79 -16.88
CA GLY A 257 2.51 2.48 -17.33
C GLY A 257 2.18 2.19 -18.79
N ILE A 258 3.11 2.56 -19.69
CA ILE A 258 2.92 2.42 -21.14
C ILE A 258 3.08 0.96 -21.55
N GLY A 259 4.19 0.33 -21.16
CA GLY A 259 4.44 -1.08 -21.47
C GLY A 259 3.38 -2.01 -20.88
N GLY A 260 2.87 -1.72 -19.68
CA GLY A 260 1.79 -2.51 -19.08
C GLY A 260 0.46 -2.40 -19.82
N ILE A 261 0.09 -1.22 -20.33
CA ILE A 261 -1.12 -1.08 -21.17
C ILE A 261 -0.94 -1.79 -22.51
N LEU A 262 0.24 -1.68 -23.14
CA LEU A 262 0.55 -2.43 -24.37
C LEU A 262 0.50 -3.94 -24.13
N ALA A 263 0.98 -4.42 -22.98
CA ALA A 263 0.90 -5.83 -22.59
C ALA A 263 -0.55 -6.31 -22.45
N LEU A 264 -1.41 -5.55 -21.76
CA LEU A 264 -2.83 -5.87 -21.64
C LEU A 264 -3.50 -5.96 -23.01
N LYS A 265 -3.24 -5.00 -23.91
CA LYS A 265 -3.79 -4.99 -25.27
C LYS A 265 -3.32 -6.19 -26.08
N LYS A 266 -2.03 -6.52 -26.03
CA LYS A 266 -1.47 -7.68 -26.75
C LYS A 266 -2.06 -9.01 -26.28
N MET A 267 -2.48 -9.08 -25.01
CA MET A 267 -3.19 -10.23 -24.43
C MET A 267 -4.73 -10.18 -24.64
N GLY A 268 -5.27 -9.14 -25.27
CA GLY A 268 -6.73 -8.96 -25.43
C GLY A 268 -7.48 -8.66 -24.13
N ILE A 269 -6.79 -8.13 -23.11
CA ILE A 269 -7.38 -7.84 -21.79
C ILE A 269 -7.81 -6.36 -21.74
N SER A 270 -9.12 -6.14 -21.59
CA SER A 270 -9.70 -4.82 -21.31
C SER A 270 -10.38 -4.81 -19.94
N LYS A 271 -10.34 -3.67 -19.24
CA LYS A 271 -10.97 -3.48 -17.92
C LYS A 271 -11.78 -2.19 -17.87
N GLN A 272 -12.72 -2.11 -16.94
CA GLN A 272 -13.60 -0.94 -16.77
C GLN A 272 -12.93 0.18 -15.97
N VAL A 273 -12.10 -0.17 -14.98
CA VAL A 273 -11.37 0.78 -14.14
C VAL A 273 -9.88 0.48 -14.16
N TYR A 274 -9.07 1.53 -14.23
CA TYR A 274 -7.61 1.49 -14.16
C TYR A 274 -7.15 2.18 -12.87
N HIS A 275 -6.50 1.43 -11.99
CA HIS A 275 -6.10 1.88 -10.67
C HIS A 275 -4.58 2.01 -10.59
N CYS A 276 -4.13 3.26 -10.45
CA CYS A 276 -2.75 3.66 -10.19
C CYS A 276 -2.46 3.54 -8.68
N ASN A 277 -1.70 2.51 -8.30
CA ASN A 277 -1.19 2.39 -6.93
C ASN A 277 0.08 3.22 -6.80
N GLU A 278 -0.01 4.43 -6.23
CA GLU A 278 1.03 5.46 -6.18
C GLU A 278 1.36 6.08 -7.56
N GLY A 279 2.00 7.27 -7.56
CA GLY A 279 2.22 8.08 -8.77
C GLY A 279 3.05 7.40 -9.87
N HIS A 280 3.89 6.43 -9.51
CA HIS A 280 4.75 5.71 -10.46
C HIS A 280 3.98 4.86 -11.51
N ALA A 281 2.66 4.69 -11.34
CA ALA A 281 1.79 4.03 -12.31
C ALA A 281 1.08 5.02 -13.25
N ALA A 282 1.22 6.33 -13.06
CA ALA A 282 0.37 7.32 -13.72
C ALA A 282 0.52 7.36 -15.26
N LEU A 283 1.65 6.92 -15.81
CA LEU A 283 1.87 6.84 -17.27
C LEU A 283 0.95 5.84 -18.00
N ILE A 284 0.16 5.04 -17.28
CA ILE A 284 -1.00 4.31 -17.83
C ILE A 284 -1.87 5.25 -18.66
N ASN A 285 -2.12 6.46 -18.14
CA ASN A 285 -3.03 7.40 -18.76
C ASN A 285 -2.45 7.99 -20.06
N VAL A 286 -1.12 8.09 -20.21
CA VAL A 286 -0.50 8.55 -21.46
C VAL A 286 -0.83 7.61 -22.61
N GLN A 287 -0.58 6.30 -22.45
CA GLN A 287 -0.86 5.33 -23.52
C GLN A 287 -2.36 5.25 -23.83
N ARG A 288 -3.22 5.38 -22.81
CA ARG A 288 -4.68 5.38 -23.00
C ARG A 288 -5.18 6.62 -23.75
N LEU A 289 -4.61 7.79 -23.49
CA LEU A 289 -4.90 9.01 -24.26
C LEU A 289 -4.52 8.82 -25.74
N VAL A 290 -3.30 8.32 -25.99
CA VAL A 290 -2.84 8.00 -27.36
C VAL A 290 -3.81 7.04 -28.05
N ASP A 291 -4.27 6.00 -27.33
CA ASP A 291 -5.20 5.02 -27.88
C ASP A 291 -6.54 5.63 -28.29
N PHE A 292 -7.16 6.47 -27.43
CA PHE A 292 -8.43 7.13 -27.75
C PHE A 292 -8.32 8.13 -28.90
N ILE A 293 -7.21 8.88 -28.96
CA ILE A 293 -6.98 9.84 -30.05
C ILE A 293 -6.76 9.11 -31.38
N HIS A 294 -5.92 8.05 -31.38
CA HIS A 294 -5.58 7.35 -32.62
C HIS A 294 -6.67 6.40 -33.10
N ASN A 295 -7.31 5.63 -32.21
CA ASN A 295 -8.29 4.60 -32.58
C ASN A 295 -9.70 5.19 -32.69
N ASP A 296 -10.11 6.01 -31.73
CA ASP A 296 -11.47 6.56 -31.64
C ASP A 296 -11.60 7.97 -32.23
N LYS A 297 -10.49 8.57 -32.69
CA LYS A 297 -10.44 9.89 -33.34
C LYS A 297 -10.97 11.04 -32.47
N LEU A 298 -10.79 10.91 -31.16
CA LEU A 298 -11.12 11.97 -30.21
C LEU A 298 -10.07 13.08 -30.24
N THR A 299 -10.46 14.31 -29.90
CA THR A 299 -9.51 15.37 -29.56
C THR A 299 -8.83 15.07 -28.23
N TYR A 300 -7.74 15.78 -27.91
CA TYR A 300 -7.06 15.65 -26.62
C TYR A 300 -8.02 15.88 -25.43
N ASN A 301 -8.80 16.95 -25.47
CA ASN A 301 -9.74 17.31 -24.40
C ASN A 301 -10.83 16.24 -24.24
N GLU A 302 -11.35 15.70 -25.35
CA GLU A 302 -12.34 14.60 -25.33
C GLU A 302 -11.75 13.31 -24.76
N ALA A 303 -10.54 12.94 -25.19
CA ALA A 303 -9.84 11.77 -24.67
C ALA A 303 -9.53 11.90 -23.18
N MET A 304 -9.19 13.11 -22.70
CA MET A 304 -8.93 13.39 -21.29
C MET A 304 -10.15 13.09 -20.41
N GLU A 305 -11.34 13.54 -20.80
CA GLU A 305 -12.57 13.28 -20.05
C GLU A 305 -12.85 11.76 -19.93
N VAL A 306 -12.64 11.02 -21.03
CA VAL A 306 -12.89 9.57 -21.08
C VAL A 306 -11.86 8.79 -20.25
N VAL A 307 -10.58 9.16 -20.33
CA VAL A 307 -9.50 8.54 -19.56
C VAL A 307 -9.72 8.79 -18.07
N ARG A 308 -9.93 10.05 -17.66
CA ARG A 308 -10.17 10.42 -16.26
C ARG A 308 -11.32 9.61 -15.68
N ALA A 309 -12.47 9.55 -16.36
CA ALA A 309 -13.68 8.89 -15.88
C ALA A 309 -13.53 7.40 -15.53
N SER A 310 -12.43 6.76 -15.92
CA SER A 310 -12.13 5.35 -15.62
C SER A 310 -10.80 5.15 -14.89
N SER A 311 -10.21 6.21 -14.33
CA SER A 311 -8.92 6.20 -13.65
C SER A 311 -9.05 6.59 -12.18
N LEU A 312 -8.42 5.79 -11.30
CA LEU A 312 -8.30 6.03 -9.86
C LEU A 312 -6.83 6.14 -9.46
N TYR A 313 -6.50 7.13 -8.65
CA TYR A 313 -5.18 7.29 -8.05
C TYR A 313 -5.23 7.12 -6.52
N THR A 314 -4.47 6.16 -5.99
CA THR A 314 -4.24 6.04 -4.54
C THR A 314 -2.85 6.56 -4.19
N VAL A 315 -2.78 7.50 -3.25
CA VAL A 315 -1.53 8.00 -2.67
C VAL A 315 -1.23 7.34 -1.32
N HIS A 316 0.01 6.88 -1.13
CA HIS A 316 0.46 6.22 0.11
C HIS A 316 1.45 7.06 0.91
N THR A 317 1.91 8.17 0.34
CA THR A 317 2.98 8.99 0.89
C THR A 317 2.40 10.26 1.53
N PRO A 318 2.68 10.54 2.82
CA PRO A 318 2.18 11.73 3.52
C PRO A 318 3.09 12.95 3.38
N VAL A 319 4.20 12.84 2.62
CA VAL A 319 5.24 13.86 2.52
C VAL A 319 5.68 14.09 1.07
N PRO A 320 5.80 15.36 0.60
CA PRO A 320 6.21 15.67 -0.78
C PRO A 320 7.51 14.99 -1.23
N ALA A 321 8.48 14.85 -0.33
CA ALA A 321 9.79 14.23 -0.63
C ALA A 321 9.73 12.74 -1.00
N GLY A 322 8.60 12.06 -0.78
CA GLY A 322 8.42 10.66 -1.19
C GLY A 322 7.73 10.49 -2.55
N HIS A 323 7.39 11.56 -3.25
CA HIS A 323 6.80 11.53 -4.58
C HIS A 323 7.86 11.64 -5.67
N ASP A 324 7.73 10.83 -6.73
CA ASP A 324 8.63 10.87 -7.86
C ASP A 324 8.41 12.14 -8.70
N SER A 325 9.49 12.91 -8.89
CA SER A 325 9.49 14.13 -9.70
C SER A 325 10.75 14.20 -10.56
N PHE A 326 10.57 14.46 -11.86
CA PHE A 326 11.64 14.42 -12.86
C PHE A 326 11.97 15.82 -13.39
N ASP A 327 13.26 16.10 -13.57
CA ASP A 327 13.71 17.31 -14.25
C ASP A 327 13.24 17.30 -15.72
N GLU A 328 12.88 18.46 -16.25
CA GLU A 328 12.29 18.61 -17.59
C GLU A 328 13.18 18.04 -18.70
N GLU A 329 14.50 18.21 -18.61
CA GLU A 329 15.44 17.65 -19.58
C GLU A 329 15.40 16.12 -19.60
N LEU A 330 15.41 15.48 -18.42
CA LEU A 330 15.33 14.03 -18.30
C LEU A 330 13.99 13.51 -18.81
N PHE A 331 12.89 14.16 -18.40
CA PHE A 331 11.56 13.77 -18.82
C PHE A 331 11.38 13.95 -20.35
N GLY A 332 11.84 15.07 -20.90
CA GLY A 332 11.80 15.39 -22.33
C GLY A 332 12.58 14.42 -23.19
N ARG A 333 13.71 13.90 -22.70
CA ARG A 333 14.48 12.87 -23.40
C ARG A 333 13.61 11.65 -23.73
N TYR A 334 12.77 11.20 -22.80
CA TYR A 334 11.96 9.99 -22.94
C TYR A 334 10.56 10.24 -23.48
N MET A 335 9.96 11.36 -23.09
CA MET A 335 8.54 11.64 -23.33
C MET A 335 8.31 12.66 -24.45
N GLY A 336 9.36 13.25 -25.03
CA GLY A 336 9.24 14.32 -26.03
C GLY A 336 8.49 13.97 -27.31
N ALA A 337 8.30 12.68 -27.62
CA ALA A 337 7.52 12.23 -28.79
C ALA A 337 6.01 12.11 -28.53
N TYR A 338 5.56 12.14 -27.28
CA TYR A 338 4.15 11.95 -26.91
C TYR A 338 3.28 13.19 -27.16
N PRO A 339 3.71 14.44 -26.93
CA PRO A 339 2.86 15.61 -27.19
C PRO A 339 2.35 15.66 -28.63
N ALA A 340 3.19 15.31 -29.61
CA ALA A 340 2.79 15.24 -31.01
C ALA A 340 1.70 14.17 -31.29
N GLN A 341 1.74 13.03 -30.59
CA GLN A 341 0.70 12.00 -30.67
C GLN A 341 -0.59 12.42 -29.96
N LEU A 342 -0.46 13.25 -28.93
CA LEU A 342 -1.58 13.81 -28.18
C LEU A 342 -2.19 15.05 -28.85
N GLY A 343 -1.50 15.67 -29.82
CA GLY A 343 -1.95 16.91 -30.46
C GLY A 343 -1.78 18.17 -29.59
N ILE A 344 -0.84 18.15 -28.63
CA ILE A 344 -0.54 19.26 -27.72
C ILE A 344 0.95 19.65 -27.80
N SER A 345 1.29 20.82 -27.29
CA SER A 345 2.67 21.28 -27.15
C SER A 345 3.41 20.58 -26.00
N TRP A 346 4.75 20.64 -26.03
CA TRP A 346 5.58 20.15 -24.93
C TRP A 346 5.28 20.87 -23.61
N GLY A 347 5.04 22.19 -23.66
CA GLY A 347 4.69 22.99 -22.49
C GLY A 347 3.38 22.54 -21.85
N GLU A 348 2.33 22.35 -22.65
CA GLU A 348 1.04 21.82 -22.17
C GLU A 348 1.19 20.44 -21.54
N PHE A 349 2.02 19.56 -22.13
CA PHE A 349 2.27 18.25 -21.55
C PHE A 349 3.02 18.34 -20.21
N MET A 350 4.04 19.20 -20.12
CA MET A 350 4.77 19.43 -18.86
C MET A 350 3.87 19.99 -17.78
N ASP A 351 2.98 20.92 -18.12
CA ASP A 351 2.06 21.56 -17.18
C ASP A 351 1.06 20.58 -16.55
N MET A 352 0.81 19.42 -17.19
CA MET A 352 0.03 18.35 -16.56
C MET A 352 0.70 17.77 -15.31
N GLY A 353 2.02 17.88 -15.19
CA GLY A 353 2.81 17.38 -14.06
C GLY A 353 3.34 18.49 -13.14
N ARG A 354 3.04 19.77 -13.41
CA ARG A 354 3.51 20.90 -12.59
C ARG A 354 2.44 21.35 -11.61
N GLU A 355 2.82 21.57 -10.35
CA GLU A 355 1.91 22.16 -9.35
C GLU A 355 1.47 23.55 -9.79
N HIS A 356 2.38 24.31 -10.42
CA HIS A 356 2.11 25.63 -10.98
C HIS A 356 2.34 25.60 -12.51
N PRO A 357 1.27 25.45 -13.32
CA PRO A 357 1.38 25.50 -14.77
C PRO A 357 2.09 26.76 -15.29
N GLY A 358 2.90 26.62 -16.34
CA GLY A 358 3.68 27.69 -16.94
C GLY A 358 4.99 28.04 -16.21
N THR A 359 5.33 27.35 -15.12
CA THR A 359 6.61 27.54 -14.39
C THR A 359 7.69 26.54 -14.83
N ASN A 360 8.84 26.55 -14.16
CA ASN A 360 9.93 25.58 -14.37
C ASN A 360 9.91 24.45 -13.32
N ASP A 361 8.75 24.20 -12.70
CA ASP A 361 8.59 23.09 -11.76
C ASP A 361 8.95 21.75 -12.42
N LYS A 362 9.51 20.82 -11.62
CA LYS A 362 9.76 19.45 -12.06
C LYS A 362 8.45 18.76 -12.43
N PHE A 363 8.51 17.79 -13.33
CA PHE A 363 7.35 16.96 -13.65
C PHE A 363 7.06 16.00 -12.50
N SER A 364 6.05 16.31 -11.69
CA SER A 364 5.57 15.47 -10.58
C SER A 364 4.59 14.43 -11.09
N MET A 365 4.91 13.16 -10.85
CA MET A 365 4.06 12.04 -11.21
C MET A 365 2.74 12.03 -10.44
N SER A 366 2.72 12.62 -9.24
CA SER A 366 1.52 12.72 -8.43
C SER A 366 0.58 13.82 -8.90
N VAL A 367 1.14 14.96 -9.34
CA VAL A 367 0.33 16.01 -10.00
C VAL A 367 -0.25 15.47 -11.30
N PHE A 368 0.56 14.78 -12.10
CA PHE A 368 0.09 14.12 -13.31
C PHE A 368 -1.02 13.10 -13.03
N ALA A 369 -0.89 12.29 -11.98
CA ALA A 369 -1.93 11.36 -11.55
C ALA A 369 -3.23 12.08 -11.15
N CYS A 370 -3.15 13.17 -10.37
CA CYS A 370 -4.30 13.99 -9.99
C CYS A 370 -5.01 14.61 -11.20
N ASN A 371 -4.24 15.06 -12.20
CA ASN A 371 -4.79 15.68 -13.41
C ASN A 371 -5.38 14.67 -14.41
N THR A 372 -4.96 13.39 -14.34
CA THR A 372 -5.40 12.34 -15.29
C THR A 372 -6.30 11.27 -14.68
N CYS A 373 -6.59 11.35 -13.38
CA CYS A 373 -7.58 10.51 -12.70
C CYS A 373 -8.82 11.32 -12.34
N GLN A 374 -9.98 10.67 -12.27
CA GLN A 374 -11.23 11.32 -11.83
C GLN A 374 -11.36 11.32 -10.31
N GLU A 375 -10.81 10.31 -9.66
CA GLU A 375 -10.87 10.13 -8.21
C GLU A 375 -9.46 9.95 -7.65
N VAL A 376 -9.24 10.51 -6.46
CA VAL A 376 -7.98 10.44 -5.71
C VAL A 376 -8.28 10.06 -4.27
N ASN A 377 -7.52 9.14 -3.69
CA ASN A 377 -7.71 8.76 -2.29
C ASN A 377 -6.39 8.57 -1.51
N GLY A 378 -6.44 8.95 -0.23
CA GLY A 378 -5.49 8.51 0.78
C GLY A 378 -5.84 7.12 1.34
N VAL A 379 -5.03 6.64 2.29
CA VAL A 379 -5.02 5.24 2.74
C VAL A 379 -5.44 5.04 4.21
N SER A 380 -5.91 6.12 4.82
CA SER A 380 -6.59 6.23 6.12
C SER A 380 -7.38 7.53 6.11
N TRP A 381 -8.33 7.69 7.04
CA TRP A 381 -9.11 8.93 7.15
C TRP A 381 -8.21 10.15 7.36
N LEU A 382 -7.26 10.07 8.31
CA LEU A 382 -6.33 11.16 8.58
C LEU A 382 -5.44 11.43 7.38
N HIS A 383 -4.96 10.39 6.70
CA HIS A 383 -4.15 10.55 5.50
C HIS A 383 -4.92 11.23 4.39
N GLY A 384 -6.22 10.95 4.21
CA GLY A 384 -7.05 11.71 3.27
C GLY A 384 -7.02 13.21 3.56
N LYS A 385 -7.09 13.61 4.83
CA LYS A 385 -6.94 15.02 5.26
C LYS A 385 -5.55 15.59 5.02
N VAL A 386 -4.50 14.81 5.24
CA VAL A 386 -3.12 15.21 4.91
C VAL A 386 -2.94 15.38 3.41
N SER A 387 -3.47 14.45 2.59
CA SER A 387 -3.41 14.50 1.14
C SER A 387 -4.21 15.68 0.56
N GLN A 388 -5.35 16.03 1.15
CA GLN A 388 -6.09 17.26 0.82
C GLN A 388 -5.20 18.51 0.95
N LYS A 389 -4.45 18.64 2.05
CA LYS A 389 -3.52 19.77 2.22
C LYS A 389 -2.35 19.71 1.25
N MET A 390 -1.79 18.51 1.05
CA MET A 390 -0.64 18.29 0.18
C MET A 390 -0.92 18.61 -1.28
N PHE A 391 -2.12 18.28 -1.79
CA PHE A 391 -2.52 18.51 -3.18
C PHE A 391 -3.25 19.83 -3.41
N ASN A 392 -3.48 20.64 -2.36
CA ASN A 392 -4.12 21.93 -2.49
C ASN A 392 -3.46 22.89 -3.50
N PRO A 393 -2.12 22.94 -3.64
CA PRO A 393 -1.48 23.78 -4.66
C PRO A 393 -1.94 23.49 -6.11
N ILE A 394 -2.42 22.28 -6.40
CA ILE A 394 -2.95 21.90 -7.73
C ILE A 394 -4.28 22.63 -8.04
N TRP A 395 -5.05 23.00 -6.99
CA TRP A 395 -6.36 23.64 -7.11
C TRP A 395 -6.45 24.90 -6.23
N PRO A 396 -5.69 25.96 -6.57
CA PRO A 396 -5.51 27.14 -5.72
C PRO A 396 -6.80 27.96 -5.49
N GLY A 397 -7.84 27.71 -6.28
CA GLY A 397 -9.16 28.33 -6.11
C GLY A 397 -9.98 27.80 -4.94
N TYR A 398 -9.54 26.72 -4.28
CA TYR A 398 -10.29 26.01 -3.25
C TYR A 398 -9.44 25.78 -1.99
N PHE A 399 -10.08 25.62 -0.85
CA PHE A 399 -9.44 25.18 0.39
C PHE A 399 -9.22 23.66 0.40
N PRO A 400 -8.24 23.14 1.18
CA PRO A 400 -8.01 21.70 1.30
C PRO A 400 -9.28 20.89 1.62
N GLU A 401 -10.13 21.42 2.50
CA GLU A 401 -11.36 20.77 2.95
C GLU A 401 -12.38 20.55 1.82
N GLU A 402 -12.28 21.32 0.73
CA GLU A 402 -13.19 21.29 -0.42
C GLU A 402 -12.74 20.33 -1.53
N LEU A 403 -11.52 19.81 -1.44
CA LEU A 403 -10.97 18.94 -2.48
C LEU A 403 -11.66 17.57 -2.46
N HIS A 404 -11.96 17.04 -3.66
CA HIS A 404 -12.57 15.71 -3.84
C HIS A 404 -11.66 14.54 -3.40
N VAL A 405 -10.42 14.82 -2.99
CA VAL A 405 -9.49 13.83 -2.43
C VAL A 405 -10.14 13.18 -1.20
N SER A 406 -10.37 11.88 -1.29
CA SER A 406 -11.06 11.08 -0.27
C SER A 406 -10.10 10.07 0.36
N TYR A 407 -10.61 8.97 0.91
CA TYR A 407 -9.80 7.92 1.53
C TYR A 407 -10.44 6.54 1.41
N VAL A 408 -9.58 5.51 1.42
CA VAL A 408 -9.93 4.13 1.79
C VAL A 408 -8.95 3.69 2.86
N THR A 409 -9.43 3.40 4.07
CA THR A 409 -8.54 2.92 5.12
C THR A 409 -8.01 1.53 4.76
N ASN A 410 -6.70 1.33 4.83
CA ASN A 410 -6.12 0.01 4.51
C ASN A 410 -6.71 -1.11 5.37
N GLY A 411 -6.52 -2.34 4.89
CA GLY A 411 -6.77 -3.56 5.64
C GLY A 411 -5.79 -4.65 5.22
N VAL A 412 -5.82 -5.77 5.95
CA VAL A 412 -4.92 -6.90 5.73
C VAL A 412 -5.69 -8.18 5.46
N HIS A 413 -5.10 -9.06 4.67
CA HIS A 413 -5.75 -10.29 4.27
C HIS A 413 -5.78 -11.29 5.43
N LEU A 414 -6.93 -11.36 6.11
CA LEU A 414 -7.12 -12.16 7.34
C LEU A 414 -6.63 -13.61 7.19
N PRO A 415 -6.95 -14.35 6.10
CA PRO A 415 -6.45 -15.72 5.93
C PRO A 415 -4.92 -15.80 5.78
N THR A 416 -4.24 -14.76 5.29
CA THR A 416 -2.78 -14.75 5.15
C THR A 416 -2.06 -14.54 6.47
N TRP A 417 -2.58 -13.64 7.30
CA TRP A 417 -1.89 -13.12 8.48
C TRP A 417 -2.34 -13.72 9.80
N THR A 418 -3.50 -14.37 9.83
CA THR A 418 -3.93 -15.16 10.98
C THR A 418 -3.14 -16.47 11.03
N ALA A 419 -2.51 -16.77 12.17
CA ALA A 419 -1.85 -18.04 12.41
C ALA A 419 -2.86 -19.20 12.40
N SER A 420 -2.42 -20.39 12.00
CA SER A 420 -3.26 -21.60 11.91
C SER A 420 -4.05 -21.89 13.18
N GLU A 421 -3.46 -21.62 14.33
CA GLU A 421 -4.02 -21.83 15.66
C GLU A 421 -5.19 -20.88 15.92
N TRP A 422 -5.02 -19.59 15.57
CA TRP A 422 -6.12 -18.63 15.65
C TRP A 422 -7.19 -18.88 14.62
N LYS A 423 -6.84 -19.39 13.42
CA LYS A 423 -7.84 -19.80 12.44
C LYS A 423 -8.74 -20.89 13.00
N SER A 424 -8.16 -21.93 13.61
CA SER A 424 -8.94 -22.99 14.27
C SER A 424 -9.87 -22.41 15.34
N VAL A 425 -9.36 -21.54 16.20
CA VAL A 425 -10.19 -20.88 17.24
C VAL A 425 -11.33 -20.06 16.61
N TYR A 426 -11.06 -19.30 15.56
CA TYR A 426 -12.10 -18.52 14.89
C TYR A 426 -13.12 -19.43 14.17
N GLU A 427 -12.69 -20.47 13.49
CA GLU A 427 -13.58 -21.43 12.82
C GLU A 427 -14.45 -22.19 13.82
N ASP A 428 -13.90 -22.59 14.97
CA ASP A 428 -14.61 -23.31 16.03
C ASP A 428 -15.69 -22.43 16.70
N VAL A 429 -15.41 -21.13 16.88
CA VAL A 429 -16.30 -20.21 17.60
C VAL A 429 -17.27 -19.49 16.67
N LEU A 430 -16.83 -19.12 15.47
CA LEU A 430 -17.59 -18.30 14.50
C LEU A 430 -18.21 -19.13 13.37
N GLY A 431 -17.79 -20.38 13.20
CA GLY A 431 -18.13 -21.24 12.07
C GLY A 431 -17.30 -20.91 10.81
N PRO A 432 -17.08 -21.86 9.89
CA PRO A 432 -16.17 -21.70 8.75
C PRO A 432 -16.63 -20.64 7.72
N ASP A 433 -17.92 -20.31 7.68
CA ASP A 433 -18.47 -19.31 6.76
C ASP A 433 -18.15 -17.86 7.16
N PHE A 434 -17.57 -17.62 8.35
CA PHE A 434 -17.26 -16.27 8.83
C PHE A 434 -16.33 -15.49 7.89
N TYR A 435 -15.46 -16.17 7.13
CA TYR A 435 -14.58 -15.53 6.14
C TYR A 435 -15.36 -14.76 5.07
N LYS A 436 -16.60 -15.15 4.76
CA LYS A 436 -17.46 -14.45 3.79
C LYS A 436 -18.01 -13.11 4.31
N ASP A 437 -18.12 -12.97 5.62
CA ASP A 437 -18.71 -11.81 6.30
C ASP A 437 -17.75 -11.23 7.38
N GLN A 438 -16.45 -11.43 7.22
CA GLN A 438 -15.42 -11.14 8.22
C GLN A 438 -15.37 -9.66 8.67
N SER A 439 -15.95 -8.73 7.91
CA SER A 439 -16.06 -7.31 8.24
C SER A 439 -17.25 -6.95 9.14
N ASN A 440 -18.19 -7.88 9.35
CA ASN A 440 -19.36 -7.66 10.19
C ASN A 440 -19.04 -7.85 11.67
N LEU A 441 -18.96 -6.75 12.44
CA LEU A 441 -18.64 -6.81 13.87
C LEU A 441 -19.55 -7.75 14.68
N LYS A 442 -20.81 -7.95 14.28
CA LYS A 442 -21.77 -8.76 15.05
C LYS A 442 -21.35 -10.23 15.12
N ILE A 443 -20.74 -10.76 14.07
CA ILE A 443 -20.37 -12.19 14.05
C ILE A 443 -19.24 -12.47 15.02
N TRP A 444 -18.43 -11.48 15.41
CA TRP A 444 -17.28 -11.65 16.30
C TRP A 444 -17.65 -11.66 17.79
N ALA A 445 -18.89 -11.28 18.15
CA ALA A 445 -19.34 -11.20 19.54
C ALA A 445 -19.10 -12.48 20.38
N PRO A 446 -19.28 -13.71 19.86
CA PRO A 446 -19.07 -14.94 20.63
C PRO A 446 -17.64 -15.13 21.18
N ILE A 447 -16.63 -14.44 20.64
CA ILE A 447 -15.25 -14.48 21.17
C ILE A 447 -15.17 -13.93 22.60
N ASN A 448 -16.07 -13.01 22.99
CA ASN A 448 -16.09 -12.45 24.34
C ASN A 448 -16.47 -13.51 25.39
N ASP A 449 -17.33 -14.47 25.02
CA ASP A 449 -17.85 -15.51 25.90
C ASP A 449 -16.95 -16.75 25.98
N MET A 450 -15.89 -16.80 25.15
CA MET A 450 -14.95 -17.92 25.11
C MET A 450 -14.13 -18.02 26.42
N PRO A 451 -13.80 -19.24 26.91
CA PRO A 451 -12.93 -19.39 28.07
C PRO A 451 -11.55 -18.75 27.88
N ASP A 452 -11.09 -17.99 28.87
CA ASP A 452 -9.82 -17.25 28.82
C ASP A 452 -8.60 -18.15 28.58
N GLU A 453 -8.65 -19.40 29.06
CA GLU A 453 -7.60 -20.41 28.89
C GLU A 453 -7.33 -20.70 27.40
N VAL A 454 -8.36 -20.68 26.56
CA VAL A 454 -8.20 -20.90 25.11
C VAL A 454 -7.33 -19.81 24.50
N ILE A 455 -7.57 -18.56 24.86
CA ILE A 455 -6.78 -17.40 24.40
C ILE A 455 -5.36 -17.51 24.93
N TRP A 456 -5.18 -17.70 26.23
CA TRP A 456 -3.86 -17.77 26.85
C TRP A 456 -3.01 -18.88 26.24
N ASN A 457 -3.55 -20.09 26.12
CA ASN A 457 -2.84 -21.24 25.57
C ASN A 457 -2.47 -21.03 24.10
N THR A 458 -3.37 -20.44 23.30
CA THR A 458 -3.10 -20.09 21.90
C THR A 458 -1.96 -19.08 21.78
N ARG A 459 -1.98 -18.02 22.60
CA ARG A 459 -0.92 -17.00 22.65
C ARG A 459 0.43 -17.59 23.07
N MET A 460 0.45 -18.42 24.11
CA MET A 460 1.67 -19.08 24.58
C MET A 460 2.24 -20.08 23.57
N LEU A 461 1.39 -20.80 22.83
CA LEU A 461 1.82 -21.68 21.76
C LEU A 461 2.52 -20.88 20.63
N LEU A 462 1.93 -19.78 20.19
CA LEU A 462 2.51 -18.92 19.15
C LEU A 462 3.80 -18.23 19.60
N LYS A 463 3.85 -17.80 20.86
CA LYS A 463 5.08 -17.27 21.48
C LYS A 463 6.21 -18.29 21.45
N ASN A 464 5.94 -19.53 21.85
CA ASN A 464 6.94 -20.60 21.80
C ASN A 464 7.40 -20.91 20.36
N LYS A 465 6.50 -20.84 19.37
CA LYS A 465 6.87 -20.98 17.95
C LYS A 465 7.79 -19.86 17.46
N LEU A 466 7.59 -18.62 17.92
CA LEU A 466 8.50 -17.51 17.64
C LEU A 466 9.88 -17.76 18.25
N ILE A 467 9.93 -18.19 19.51
CA ILE A 467 11.20 -18.48 20.21
C ILE A 467 11.97 -19.60 19.50
N ALA A 468 11.29 -20.67 19.12
CA ALA A 468 11.89 -21.76 18.34
C ALA A 468 12.43 -21.26 16.99
N TYR A 469 11.66 -20.44 16.28
CA TYR A 469 12.11 -19.83 15.02
C TYR A 469 13.35 -18.96 15.19
N ILE A 470 13.40 -18.14 16.25
CA ILE A 470 14.56 -17.30 16.56
C ILE A 470 15.79 -18.17 16.84
N ARG A 471 15.64 -19.24 17.63
CA ARG A 471 16.71 -20.21 17.90
C ARG A 471 17.27 -20.82 16.62
N ASP A 472 16.41 -21.27 15.72
CA ASP A 472 16.81 -21.85 14.43
C ASP A 472 17.57 -20.82 13.56
N GLN A 473 17.08 -19.56 13.51
CA GLN A 473 17.72 -18.51 12.71
C GLN A 473 19.11 -18.11 13.23
N PHE A 474 19.28 -18.02 14.56
CA PHE A 474 20.59 -17.72 15.14
C PHE A 474 21.60 -18.86 14.91
N GLN A 475 21.17 -20.13 14.96
CA GLN A 475 22.03 -21.26 14.61
C GLN A 475 22.50 -21.22 13.15
N GLU A 476 21.62 -20.85 12.21
CA GLU A 476 21.95 -20.72 10.79
C GLU A 476 22.85 -19.52 10.50
N SER A 477 22.61 -18.38 11.15
CA SER A 477 23.43 -17.16 11.01
C SER A 477 24.81 -17.35 11.64
N TRP A 478 24.89 -18.07 12.77
CA TRP A 478 26.14 -18.41 13.45
C TRP A 478 27.13 -19.16 12.55
N LEU A 479 26.67 -20.18 11.81
CA LEU A 479 27.50 -20.93 10.85
C LEU A 479 28.12 -20.03 9.76
N LYS A 480 27.46 -18.90 9.44
CA LYS A 480 27.89 -17.99 8.37
C LYS A 480 28.80 -16.86 8.86
N ASN A 481 28.56 -16.34 10.06
CA ASN A 481 29.18 -15.09 10.52
C ASN A 481 30.41 -15.24 11.42
N GLN A 482 30.85 -16.47 11.74
CA GLN A 482 32.05 -16.74 12.58
C GLN A 482 32.11 -15.92 13.89
N GLY A 483 30.95 -15.54 14.45
CA GLY A 483 30.86 -14.76 15.69
C GLY A 483 31.26 -15.57 16.93
N ASP A 484 31.57 -14.88 18.03
CA ASP A 484 31.91 -15.50 19.33
C ASP A 484 30.79 -16.46 19.79
N PRO A 485 31.05 -17.78 19.86
CA PRO A 485 30.05 -18.79 20.21
C PRO A 485 29.43 -18.57 21.59
N SER A 486 30.20 -18.05 22.56
CA SER A 486 29.73 -17.88 23.94
C SER A 486 28.60 -16.86 24.06
N ARG A 487 28.63 -15.81 23.23
CA ARG A 487 27.62 -14.74 23.22
C ARG A 487 26.32 -15.16 22.55
N ILE A 488 26.38 -16.00 21.53
CA ILE A 488 25.17 -16.48 20.84
C ILE A 488 24.44 -17.48 21.74
N VAL A 489 25.17 -18.38 22.39
CA VAL A 489 24.58 -19.32 23.35
C VAL A 489 23.90 -18.57 24.51
N SER A 490 24.55 -17.55 25.09
CA SER A 490 23.95 -16.77 26.18
C SER A 490 22.69 -16.00 25.75
N ILE A 491 22.68 -15.44 24.53
CA ILE A 491 21.46 -14.81 23.97
C ILE A 491 20.35 -15.86 23.81
N LEU A 492 20.64 -17.03 23.26
CA LEU A 492 19.62 -18.08 23.05
C LEU A 492 19.04 -18.64 24.34
N GLU A 493 19.86 -18.78 25.37
CA GLU A 493 19.45 -19.20 26.72
C GLU A 493 18.64 -18.12 27.43
N SER A 494 18.90 -16.84 27.13
CA SER A 494 18.19 -15.71 27.75
C SER A 494 16.77 -15.47 27.22
N ILE A 495 16.40 -16.03 26.06
CA ILE A 495 15.05 -15.87 25.49
C ILE A 495 14.06 -16.65 26.37
N ASN A 496 13.20 -15.91 27.07
CA ASN A 496 12.33 -16.44 28.11
C ASN A 496 10.86 -16.43 27.63
N PRO A 497 10.19 -17.59 27.49
CA PRO A 497 8.78 -17.64 27.11
C PRO A 497 7.84 -17.00 28.14
N ASP A 498 8.26 -16.88 29.42
CA ASP A 498 7.46 -16.23 30.47
C ASP A 498 7.63 -14.71 30.50
N ALA A 499 8.56 -14.15 29.72
CA ALA A 499 8.72 -12.71 29.58
C ALA A 499 7.56 -12.08 28.79
N LEU A 500 7.29 -10.81 29.10
CA LEU A 500 6.54 -9.94 28.21
C LEU A 500 7.43 -9.59 27.01
N ILE A 501 7.01 -9.99 25.80
CA ILE A 501 7.78 -9.77 24.57
C ILE A 501 7.14 -8.63 23.77
N ILE A 502 7.90 -7.56 23.54
CA ILE A 502 7.49 -6.39 22.77
C ILE A 502 8.22 -6.38 21.43
N GLY A 503 7.46 -6.42 20.33
CA GLY A 503 7.99 -6.41 18.97
C GLY A 503 7.97 -5.04 18.31
N PHE A 504 9.02 -4.74 17.55
CA PHE A 504 9.11 -3.59 16.63
C PHE A 504 9.67 -4.06 15.29
N GLY A 505 8.88 -4.02 14.22
CA GLY A 505 9.28 -4.57 12.91
C GLY A 505 8.82 -3.74 11.71
N ARG A 506 9.67 -2.81 11.22
CA ARG A 506 9.30 -1.86 10.14
C ARG A 506 10.51 -1.46 9.29
N ARG A 507 10.29 -0.76 8.17
CA ARG A 507 11.37 -0.03 7.49
C ARG A 507 11.96 1.00 8.47
N PHE A 508 13.28 1.05 8.56
CA PHE A 508 13.98 2.08 9.33
C PHE A 508 14.03 3.38 8.53
N ALA A 509 13.44 4.42 9.11
CA ALA A 509 13.46 5.80 8.66
C ALA A 509 13.35 6.70 9.89
N THR A 510 13.85 7.93 9.82
CA THR A 510 13.93 8.84 10.97
C THR A 510 12.56 9.12 11.61
N TYR A 511 11.53 9.35 10.79
CA TYR A 511 10.16 9.61 11.27
C TYR A 511 9.48 8.42 11.94
N LYS A 512 9.99 7.18 11.82
CA LYS A 512 9.42 6.00 12.51
C LYS A 512 9.85 5.91 13.98
N ARG A 513 10.84 6.72 14.39
CA ARG A 513 11.37 6.87 15.77
C ARG A 513 11.60 5.54 16.51
N ALA A 514 12.25 4.59 15.84
CA ALA A 514 12.67 3.32 16.45
C ALA A 514 13.61 3.52 17.67
N TYR A 515 14.29 4.67 17.75
CA TYR A 515 15.20 5.00 18.85
C TYR A 515 14.49 5.52 20.11
N LEU A 516 13.18 5.78 20.08
CA LEU A 516 12.48 6.50 21.16
C LEU A 516 12.58 5.78 22.51
N LEU A 517 12.61 4.44 22.50
CA LEU A 517 12.84 3.63 23.71
C LEU A 517 14.26 3.75 24.26
N PHE A 518 15.21 4.31 23.53
CA PHE A 518 16.62 4.37 23.93
C PHE A 518 17.06 5.76 24.40
N THR A 519 16.10 6.67 24.61
CA THR A 519 16.38 8.03 25.10
C THR A 519 16.72 8.07 26.60
N ASP A 520 16.29 7.06 27.37
CA ASP A 520 16.54 6.91 28.80
C ASP A 520 16.98 5.47 29.11
N LEU A 521 18.27 5.20 28.96
CA LEU A 521 18.81 3.84 29.13
C LEU A 521 18.72 3.35 30.58
N GLU A 522 18.72 4.25 31.57
CA GLU A 522 18.64 3.87 32.99
C GLU A 522 17.24 3.35 33.35
N ARG A 523 16.17 3.99 32.85
CA ARG A 523 14.81 3.43 32.98
C ARG A 523 14.67 2.12 32.22
N LEU A 524 15.19 2.05 30.99
CA LEU A 524 15.15 0.82 30.21
C LEU A 524 15.81 -0.35 30.93
N GLU A 525 17.00 -0.12 31.50
CA GLU A 525 17.76 -1.12 32.26
C GLU A 525 16.95 -1.66 33.44
N ARG A 526 16.29 -0.77 34.21
CA ARG A 526 15.43 -1.19 35.33
C ARG A 526 14.25 -2.04 34.89
N ILE A 527 13.64 -1.72 33.74
CA ILE A 527 12.51 -2.47 33.19
C ILE A 527 12.94 -3.88 32.77
N VAL A 528 13.99 -3.98 31.96
CA VAL A 528 14.35 -5.27 31.33
C VAL A 528 15.10 -6.22 32.27
N ASN A 529 15.70 -5.71 33.36
CA ASN A 529 16.41 -6.50 34.35
C ASN A 529 15.61 -6.78 35.63
N ASN A 530 14.30 -6.51 35.65
CA ASN A 530 13.44 -6.92 36.75
C ASN A 530 13.26 -8.46 36.74
N PRO A 531 13.73 -9.20 37.76
CA PRO A 531 13.67 -10.66 37.78
C PRO A 531 12.24 -11.20 37.99
N GLU A 532 11.37 -10.43 38.64
CA GLU A 532 9.98 -10.82 38.90
C GLU A 532 9.06 -10.53 37.70
N ARG A 533 9.44 -9.55 36.88
CA ARG A 533 8.64 -9.08 35.73
C ARG A 533 9.54 -8.94 34.48
N PRO A 534 10.06 -10.04 33.93
CA PRO A 534 11.01 -9.99 32.82
C PRO A 534 10.40 -9.41 31.54
N VAL A 535 11.08 -8.44 30.92
CA VAL A 535 10.66 -7.84 29.63
C VAL A 535 11.73 -8.02 28.57
N GLN A 536 11.32 -8.35 27.34
CA GLN A 536 12.21 -8.50 26.19
C GLN A 536 11.71 -7.70 24.98
N PHE A 537 12.63 -7.06 24.27
CA PHE A 537 12.35 -6.32 23.05
C PHE A 537 12.95 -7.02 21.83
N LEU A 538 12.12 -7.22 20.80
CA LEU A 538 12.54 -7.77 19.51
C LEU A 538 12.43 -6.68 18.43
N PHE A 539 13.57 -6.27 17.88
CA PHE A 539 13.67 -5.32 16.77
C PHE A 539 13.96 -6.05 15.47
N THR A 540 13.38 -5.58 14.37
CA THR A 540 13.74 -6.03 13.03
C THR A 540 13.37 -4.98 11.98
N GLY A 541 14.04 -5.01 10.84
CA GLY A 541 13.75 -4.09 9.75
C GLY A 541 14.95 -3.80 8.88
N LYS A 542 14.69 -3.17 7.73
CA LYS A 542 15.68 -2.77 6.74
C LYS A 542 15.68 -1.25 6.58
N ALA A 543 16.84 -0.64 6.39
CA ALA A 543 16.97 0.74 5.94
C ALA A 543 17.25 0.77 4.43
N HIS A 544 16.83 1.81 3.73
CA HIS A 544 17.18 1.95 2.31
C HIS A 544 18.71 2.08 2.15
N PRO A 545 19.34 1.52 1.09
CA PRO A 545 20.78 1.64 0.90
C PRO A 545 21.29 3.09 0.80
N ALA A 546 20.44 4.00 0.29
CA ALA A 546 20.69 5.43 0.24
C ALA A 546 20.24 6.22 1.50
N ASP A 547 19.58 5.58 2.47
CA ASP A 547 19.12 6.22 3.72
C ASP A 547 20.13 6.02 4.84
N GLY A 548 21.16 6.87 4.88
CA GLY A 548 22.20 6.84 5.90
C GLY A 548 21.66 7.04 7.32
N GLY A 549 20.58 7.83 7.48
CA GLY A 549 19.93 8.04 8.78
C GLY A 549 19.29 6.77 9.31
N GLY A 550 18.52 6.06 8.46
CA GLY A 550 17.95 4.76 8.79
C GLY A 550 19.00 3.69 9.12
N GLN A 551 20.11 3.66 8.38
CA GLN A 551 21.22 2.73 8.66
C GLN A 551 21.92 3.05 9.99
N GLY A 552 22.10 4.33 10.31
CA GLY A 552 22.64 4.77 11.60
C GLY A 552 21.76 4.34 12.79
N LEU A 553 20.44 4.38 12.63
CA LEU A 553 19.50 3.89 13.65
C LEU A 553 19.64 2.39 13.90
N ILE A 554 19.74 1.57 12.84
CA ILE A 554 19.97 0.12 12.97
C ILE A 554 21.26 -0.14 13.74
N LYS A 555 22.36 0.50 13.31
CA LYS A 555 23.66 0.35 13.97
C LYS A 555 23.58 0.69 15.45
N ARG A 556 22.93 1.82 15.80
CA ARG A 556 22.78 2.25 17.19
C ARG A 556 22.01 1.25 18.05
N ILE A 557 20.92 0.67 17.53
CA ILE A 557 20.14 -0.34 18.25
C ILE A 557 20.97 -1.60 18.48
N VAL A 558 21.74 -2.02 17.47
CA VAL A 558 22.63 -3.19 17.57
C VAL A 558 23.74 -2.94 18.60
N GLU A 559 24.34 -1.76 18.64
CA GLU A 559 25.30 -1.36 19.67
C GLU A 559 24.71 -1.48 21.08
N ILE A 560 23.50 -0.95 21.30
CA ILE A 560 22.83 -1.01 22.59
C ILE A 560 22.49 -2.45 22.97
N SER A 561 21.98 -3.25 22.03
CA SER A 561 21.64 -4.66 22.25
C SER A 561 22.83 -5.52 22.72
N ARG A 562 24.05 -5.06 22.47
CA ARG A 562 25.30 -5.75 22.81
C ARG A 562 25.93 -5.25 24.12
N MET A 563 25.35 -4.24 24.77
CA MET A 563 25.82 -3.79 26.09
C MET A 563 25.49 -4.85 27.15
N PRO A 564 26.37 -5.08 28.16
CA PRO A 564 26.18 -6.14 29.15
C PRO A 564 24.82 -6.15 29.84
N GLN A 565 24.29 -4.97 30.17
CA GLN A 565 23.00 -4.80 30.85
C GLN A 565 21.77 -5.03 29.96
N PHE A 566 21.94 -5.10 28.63
CA PHE A 566 20.85 -5.31 27.66
C PHE A 566 20.99 -6.63 26.89
N LEU A 567 22.09 -7.36 27.09
CA LEU A 567 22.38 -8.60 26.39
C LEU A 567 21.27 -9.62 26.64
N GLY A 568 20.66 -10.13 25.57
CA GLY A 568 19.56 -11.09 25.66
C GLY A 568 18.19 -10.47 26.05
N LYS A 569 18.15 -9.17 26.34
CA LYS A 569 16.93 -8.42 26.65
C LYS A 569 16.44 -7.60 25.48
N ILE A 570 17.37 -7.10 24.67
CA ILE A 570 17.10 -6.38 23.43
C ILE A 570 17.77 -7.19 22.32
N ILE A 571 16.98 -7.63 21.34
CA ILE A 571 17.43 -8.54 20.29
C ILE A 571 17.07 -7.92 18.93
N PHE A 572 18.07 -7.77 18.06
CA PHE A 572 17.85 -7.37 16.67
C PHE A 572 17.87 -8.61 15.76
N LEU A 573 16.80 -8.82 15.00
CA LEU A 573 16.65 -9.92 14.05
C LEU A 573 16.90 -9.41 12.63
N GLU A 574 17.86 -10.01 11.94
CA GLU A 574 18.26 -9.64 10.59
C GLU A 574 17.22 -10.03 9.53
N ASN A 575 17.26 -9.34 8.40
CA ASN A 575 16.57 -9.68 7.16
C ASN A 575 15.05 -9.82 7.29
N TYR A 576 14.40 -8.75 7.77
CA TYR A 576 12.95 -8.68 7.82
C TYR A 576 12.29 -8.97 6.46
N ASP A 577 11.57 -10.09 6.40
CA ASP A 577 10.77 -10.56 5.26
C ASP A 577 9.39 -11.04 5.74
N MET A 578 8.54 -11.49 4.82
CA MET A 578 7.21 -12.02 5.17
C MET A 578 7.25 -13.26 6.09
N ARG A 579 8.32 -14.06 6.10
CA ARG A 579 8.42 -15.24 6.99
C ARG A 579 8.66 -14.79 8.42
N LEU A 580 9.66 -13.94 8.62
CA LEU A 580 9.94 -13.37 9.94
C LEU A 580 8.77 -12.53 10.45
N ALA A 581 8.15 -11.73 9.57
CA ALA A 581 6.94 -10.97 9.91
C ALA A 581 5.85 -11.89 10.47
N LYS A 582 5.45 -12.94 9.74
CA LYS A 582 4.41 -13.88 10.18
C LYS A 582 4.69 -14.51 11.54
N ARG A 583 5.95 -14.74 11.90
CA ARG A 583 6.34 -15.28 13.22
C ARG A 583 6.26 -14.22 14.31
N LEU A 584 6.76 -13.02 14.04
CA LEU A 584 6.76 -11.92 15.00
C LEU A 584 5.35 -11.45 15.33
N ILE A 585 4.57 -11.07 14.32
CA ILE A 585 3.21 -10.54 14.49
C ILE A 585 2.22 -11.54 15.10
N SER A 586 2.56 -12.84 15.11
CA SER A 586 1.77 -13.85 15.83
C SER A 586 2.33 -14.15 17.21
N GLY A 587 3.62 -13.96 17.46
CA GLY A 587 4.32 -14.49 18.64
C GLY A 587 4.64 -13.48 19.74
N VAL A 588 4.82 -12.20 19.41
CA VAL A 588 5.06 -11.15 20.42
C VAL A 588 3.75 -10.80 21.15
N ASP A 589 3.81 -10.26 22.36
CA ASP A 589 2.62 -9.88 23.14
C ASP A 589 2.12 -8.49 22.79
N ILE A 590 3.06 -7.56 22.55
CA ILE A 590 2.77 -6.18 22.16
C ILE A 590 3.48 -5.86 20.85
N TRP A 591 2.75 -5.24 19.93
CA TRP A 591 3.31 -4.63 18.73
C TRP A 591 3.46 -3.11 18.93
N LEU A 592 4.71 -2.65 19.01
CA LEU A 592 5.04 -1.24 19.29
C LEU A 592 5.30 -0.47 17.99
N ASN A 593 4.65 0.68 17.84
CA ASN A 593 4.88 1.60 16.72
C ASN A 593 4.89 3.06 17.22
N THR A 594 5.95 3.82 16.93
CA THR A 594 6.15 5.18 17.49
C THR A 594 6.33 6.27 16.43
N PRO A 595 5.54 6.32 15.33
CA PRO A 595 5.78 7.28 14.26
C PRO A 595 5.62 8.74 14.73
N THR A 596 6.33 9.65 14.08
CA THR A 596 6.11 11.09 14.20
C THR A 596 4.76 11.43 13.56
N ARG A 597 3.93 12.20 14.27
CA ARG A 597 2.62 12.65 13.79
C ARG A 597 2.79 13.82 12.81
N PRO A 598 1.99 13.93 11.73
CA PRO A 598 1.08 12.94 11.14
C PRO A 598 1.76 12.20 9.97
N LEU A 599 2.98 11.70 10.16
CA LEU A 599 3.82 11.16 9.07
C LEU A 599 3.60 9.66 8.83
N GLU A 600 2.69 9.01 9.56
CA GLU A 600 2.20 7.68 9.23
C GLU A 600 0.91 7.75 8.42
N ALA A 601 0.98 7.41 7.13
CA ALA A 601 -0.23 7.39 6.29
C ALA A 601 -1.26 6.33 6.73
N SER A 602 -0.82 5.18 7.25
CA SER A 602 -1.70 4.09 7.71
C SER A 602 -0.93 3.19 8.68
N GLY A 603 -0.45 2.01 8.27
CA GLY A 603 0.44 1.16 9.06
C GLY A 603 -0.05 -0.29 9.24
N THR A 604 -0.09 -1.08 8.16
CA THR A 604 -0.68 -2.43 8.14
C THR A 604 -0.01 -3.48 9.04
N SER A 605 1.18 -3.24 9.60
CA SER A 605 1.84 -4.20 10.50
C SER A 605 1.07 -4.42 11.81
N GLY A 606 0.48 -3.35 12.35
CA GLY A 606 -0.32 -3.43 13.56
C GLY A 606 -1.66 -4.14 13.32
N GLU A 607 -2.27 -3.91 12.15
CA GLU A 607 -3.47 -4.61 11.70
C GLU A 607 -3.23 -6.12 11.58
N LYS A 608 -2.04 -6.57 11.15
CA LYS A 608 -1.71 -8.01 11.07
C LYS A 608 -1.52 -8.64 12.45
N ALA A 609 -0.88 -7.91 13.36
CA ALA A 609 -0.68 -8.36 14.73
C ALA A 609 -2.03 -8.54 15.45
N GLN A 610 -2.95 -7.62 15.19
CA GLN A 610 -4.33 -7.62 15.68
C GLN A 610 -5.06 -8.95 15.40
N MET A 611 -4.84 -9.53 14.22
CA MET A 611 -5.47 -10.80 13.80
C MET A 611 -5.07 -12.00 14.67
N ASN A 612 -3.99 -11.87 15.45
CA ASN A 612 -3.42 -12.93 16.26
C ASN A 612 -3.54 -12.66 17.77
N GLY A 613 -4.40 -11.73 18.18
CA GLY A 613 -4.54 -11.35 19.59
C GLY A 613 -3.28 -10.70 20.18
N VAL A 614 -2.43 -10.10 19.34
CA VAL A 614 -1.32 -9.25 19.78
C VAL A 614 -1.85 -7.85 20.00
N LEU A 615 -1.52 -7.24 21.13
CA LEU A 615 -2.00 -5.92 21.49
C LEU A 615 -1.13 -4.83 20.86
N ASN A 616 -1.76 -3.77 20.38
CA ASN A 616 -1.03 -2.64 19.81
C ASN A 616 -0.72 -1.59 20.89
N PHE A 617 0.51 -1.07 20.86
CA PHE A 617 0.89 0.14 21.57
C PHE A 617 1.45 1.13 20.56
N SER A 618 0.70 2.19 20.28
CA SER A 618 1.11 3.13 19.24
C SER A 618 0.74 4.58 19.50
N VAL A 619 1.05 5.45 18.55
CA VAL A 619 0.64 6.83 18.51
C VAL A 619 -0.73 6.90 17.81
N LEU A 620 -1.64 7.77 18.25
CA LEU A 620 -2.87 8.09 17.51
C LEU A 620 -2.53 8.84 16.21
N ASP A 621 -2.04 8.10 15.23
CA ASP A 621 -1.67 8.50 13.87
C ASP A 621 -1.93 7.32 12.91
N GLY A 622 -2.01 7.59 11.61
CA GLY A 622 -2.31 6.58 10.59
C GLY A 622 -3.56 5.75 10.93
N TRP A 623 -3.46 4.42 10.82
CA TRP A 623 -4.58 3.51 11.08
C TRP A 623 -5.01 3.47 12.55
N TRP A 624 -4.09 3.74 13.48
CA TRP A 624 -4.34 3.59 14.91
C TRP A 624 -5.25 4.70 15.44
N LEU A 625 -5.30 5.85 14.78
CA LEU A 625 -6.29 6.89 15.09
C LEU A 625 -7.73 6.37 14.93
N GLU A 626 -7.99 5.62 13.86
CA GLU A 626 -9.31 5.02 13.58
C GLU A 626 -9.54 3.72 14.36
N GLY A 627 -8.46 2.99 14.63
CA GLY A 627 -8.51 1.65 15.23
C GLY A 627 -8.51 1.61 16.75
N TYR A 628 -8.01 2.64 17.42
CA TYR A 628 -7.88 2.63 18.88
C TYR A 628 -9.23 2.55 19.59
N VAL A 629 -9.35 1.56 20.47
CA VAL A 629 -10.47 1.42 21.40
C VAL A 629 -9.90 1.31 22.81
N LYS A 630 -10.43 2.10 23.74
CA LYS A 630 -9.99 2.07 25.15
C LYS A 630 -10.17 0.66 25.71
N GLY A 631 -9.12 0.11 26.33
CA GLY A 631 -9.13 -1.25 26.87
C GLY A 631 -8.92 -2.35 25.80
N ALA A 632 -8.41 -2.00 24.62
CA ALA A 632 -8.08 -2.91 23.53
C ALA A 632 -6.63 -2.72 23.00
N GLY A 633 -5.77 -2.10 23.81
CA GLY A 633 -4.41 -1.66 23.47
C GLY A 633 -4.10 -0.32 24.14
N TRP A 634 -2.98 0.30 23.75
CA TRP A 634 -2.50 1.56 24.32
C TRP A 634 -2.18 2.58 23.24
N ALA A 635 -2.36 3.86 23.57
CA ALA A 635 -2.15 4.94 22.62
C ALA A 635 -1.50 6.18 23.25
N LEU A 636 -0.53 6.76 22.56
CA LEU A 636 -0.07 8.13 22.80
C LEU A 636 -1.04 9.13 22.14
N THR A 637 -1.11 10.36 22.67
CA THR A 637 -2.09 11.38 22.25
C THR A 637 -2.04 11.67 20.75
N GLU A 638 -3.17 12.07 20.17
CA GLU A 638 -3.27 12.49 18.76
C GLU A 638 -2.55 13.83 18.52
N LYS A 639 -2.71 14.78 19.44
CA LYS A 639 -2.13 16.12 19.29
C LYS A 639 -0.72 16.18 19.87
N ARG A 640 0.14 16.92 19.16
CA ARG A 640 1.45 17.34 19.66
C ARG A 640 1.27 18.39 20.75
N THR A 641 2.15 18.35 21.74
CA THR A 641 2.23 19.36 22.80
C THR A 641 3.31 20.41 22.48
N TYR A 642 4.35 20.01 21.74
CA TYR A 642 5.47 20.87 21.39
C TYR A 642 5.72 20.88 19.88
N ASP A 643 5.99 22.08 19.34
CA ASP A 643 6.43 22.28 17.96
C ASP A 643 7.87 21.78 17.75
N ASN A 644 8.71 21.88 18.79
CA ASN A 644 10.04 21.29 18.79
C ASN A 644 9.98 19.76 18.86
N GLN A 645 10.53 19.08 17.85
CA GLN A 645 10.50 17.62 17.76
C GLN A 645 11.24 16.93 18.91
N GLY A 646 12.36 17.49 19.39
CA GLY A 646 13.13 16.91 20.49
C GLY A 646 12.37 16.92 21.81
N TYR A 647 11.66 18.01 22.13
CA TYR A 647 10.81 18.06 23.33
C TYR A 647 9.59 17.14 23.21
N GLN A 648 9.00 17.04 22.01
CA GLN A 648 7.92 16.07 21.76
C GLN A 648 8.40 14.62 21.95
N ASP A 649 9.61 14.29 21.48
CA ASP A 649 10.19 12.96 21.65
C ASP A 649 10.46 12.63 23.11
N GLN A 650 10.97 13.59 23.90
CA GLN A 650 11.17 13.40 25.34
C GLN A 650 9.84 13.13 26.08
N LEU A 651 8.79 13.88 25.75
CA LEU A 651 7.45 13.68 26.32
C LEU A 651 6.86 12.32 25.92
N ASP A 652 6.93 11.97 24.64
CA ASP A 652 6.43 10.69 24.14
C ASP A 652 7.18 9.52 24.78
N ALA A 653 8.52 9.60 24.90
CA ALA A 653 9.33 8.59 25.56
C ALA A 653 8.96 8.44 27.04
N ALA A 654 8.85 9.55 27.78
CA ALA A 654 8.46 9.52 29.19
C ALA A 654 7.06 8.92 29.40
N THR A 655 6.13 9.19 28.47
CA THR A 655 4.78 8.63 28.47
C THR A 655 4.81 7.12 28.21
N ILE A 656 5.61 6.67 27.23
CA ILE A 656 5.80 5.23 26.95
C ILE A 656 6.32 4.51 28.18
N TYR A 657 7.36 5.04 28.82
CA TYR A 657 7.90 4.45 30.04
C TYR A 657 6.88 4.40 31.18
N SER A 658 6.11 5.47 31.37
CA SER A 658 5.07 5.52 32.39
C SER A 658 3.98 4.47 32.15
N MET A 659 3.53 4.31 30.91
CA MET A 659 2.55 3.28 30.53
C MET A 659 3.11 1.86 30.74
N LEU A 660 4.37 1.62 30.38
CA LEU A 660 5.03 0.34 30.61
C LEU A 660 5.08 -0.01 32.10
N GLU A 661 5.59 0.90 32.93
CA GLU A 661 5.84 0.68 34.35
C GLU A 661 4.55 0.59 35.19
N ASN A 662 3.56 1.43 34.89
CA ASN A 662 2.39 1.62 35.75
C ASN A 662 1.14 0.85 35.28
N GLU A 663 1.06 0.48 34.00
CA GLU A 663 -0.15 -0.14 33.43
C GLU A 663 0.16 -1.49 32.77
N ILE A 664 0.99 -1.49 31.72
CA ILE A 664 1.19 -2.65 30.84
C ILE A 664 1.87 -3.82 31.56
N ILE A 665 3.06 -3.58 32.14
CA ILE A 665 3.83 -4.63 32.80
C ILE A 665 3.09 -5.14 34.05
N PRO A 666 2.54 -4.28 34.94
CA PRO A 666 1.72 -4.75 36.05
C PRO A 666 0.53 -5.61 35.61
N MET A 667 -0.20 -5.21 34.56
CA MET A 667 -1.35 -5.98 34.06
C MET A 667 -0.94 -7.36 33.56
N TYR A 668 0.08 -7.46 32.70
CA TYR A 668 0.53 -8.76 32.17
C TYR A 668 0.94 -9.75 33.28
N TYR A 669 1.56 -9.24 34.35
CA TYR A 669 2.04 -10.05 35.49
C TYR A 669 1.02 -10.22 36.62
N ALA A 670 -0.17 -9.61 36.55
CA ALA A 670 -1.26 -9.80 37.51
C ALA A 670 -1.96 -11.17 37.30
N LYS A 671 -1.17 -12.25 37.37
CA LYS A 671 -1.62 -13.61 37.09
C LYS A 671 -2.50 -14.15 38.23
N ASN A 672 -3.62 -14.78 37.86
CA ASN A 672 -4.48 -15.50 38.79
C ASN A 672 -3.91 -16.92 39.10
N SER A 673 -4.68 -17.74 39.84
CA SER A 673 -4.31 -19.12 40.17
C SER A 673 -4.15 -20.06 38.97
N LYS A 674 -4.65 -19.67 37.78
CA LYS A 674 -4.52 -20.41 36.53
C LYS A 674 -3.31 -19.95 35.69
N GLY A 675 -2.55 -18.96 36.15
CA GLY A 675 -1.27 -18.57 35.55
C GLY A 675 -1.33 -17.48 34.48
N TYR A 676 -2.46 -16.77 34.34
CA TYR A 676 -2.63 -15.65 33.40
C TYR A 676 -3.44 -14.49 34.03
N SER A 677 -3.31 -13.27 33.48
CA SER A 677 -4.10 -12.11 33.92
C SER A 677 -5.46 -12.08 33.21
N PRO A 678 -6.59 -12.08 33.94
CA PRO A 678 -7.92 -11.91 33.35
C PRO A 678 -8.06 -10.58 32.59
N GLU A 679 -7.53 -9.48 33.12
CA GLU A 679 -7.60 -8.17 32.46
C GLU A 679 -6.82 -8.15 31.14
N TRP A 680 -5.67 -8.81 31.10
CA TRP A 680 -4.89 -8.94 29.86
C TRP A 680 -5.67 -9.72 28.79
N ILE A 681 -6.31 -10.83 29.17
CA ILE A 681 -7.13 -11.62 28.25
C ILE A 681 -8.37 -10.84 27.79
N GLN A 682 -9.02 -10.10 28.68
CA GLN A 682 -10.13 -9.23 28.31
C GLN A 682 -9.69 -8.14 27.32
N THR A 683 -8.48 -7.59 27.48
CA THR A 683 -7.90 -6.63 26.55
C THR A 683 -7.71 -7.26 25.17
N ILE A 684 -7.25 -8.51 25.09
CA ILE A 684 -7.15 -9.28 23.83
C ILE A 684 -8.54 -9.50 23.20
N LYS A 685 -9.55 -9.91 23.98
CA LYS A 685 -10.93 -10.10 23.51
C LYS A 685 -11.50 -8.81 22.91
N ASN A 686 -11.34 -7.67 23.59
CA ASN A 686 -11.78 -6.37 23.09
C ASN A 686 -11.07 -6.02 21.78
N SER A 687 -9.77 -6.26 21.72
CA SER A 687 -8.94 -6.05 20.53
C SER A 687 -9.48 -6.86 19.34
N ILE A 688 -9.67 -8.17 19.50
CA ILE A 688 -10.18 -9.04 18.44
C ILE A 688 -11.60 -8.65 18.01
N THR A 689 -12.52 -8.42 18.95
CA THR A 689 -13.94 -8.22 18.62
C THR A 689 -14.28 -6.83 18.10
N GLN A 690 -13.54 -5.80 18.53
CA GLN A 690 -13.87 -4.40 18.21
C GLN A 690 -12.98 -3.80 17.11
N ILE A 691 -11.78 -4.34 16.90
CA ILE A 691 -10.79 -3.78 15.97
C ILE A 691 -10.65 -4.65 14.72
N THR A 692 -10.33 -5.95 14.85
CA THR A 692 -10.07 -6.87 13.73
C THR A 692 -11.04 -6.74 12.54
N PRO A 693 -12.38 -6.74 12.72
CA PRO A 693 -13.32 -6.74 11.59
C PRO A 693 -13.21 -5.47 10.72
N ARG A 694 -12.75 -4.36 11.32
CA ARG A 694 -12.62 -3.06 10.67
C ARG A 694 -11.38 -2.94 9.79
N PHE A 695 -10.40 -3.84 9.93
CA PHE A 695 -9.12 -3.76 9.21
C PHE A 695 -8.84 -5.00 8.36
N THR A 696 -9.90 -5.63 7.84
CA THR A 696 -9.80 -6.70 6.84
C THR A 696 -9.70 -6.11 5.43
N THR A 697 -8.98 -6.77 4.53
CA THR A 697 -8.99 -6.40 3.10
C THR A 697 -10.37 -6.51 2.47
N LYS A 698 -11.24 -7.40 2.98
CA LYS A 698 -12.64 -7.49 2.53
C LYS A 698 -13.38 -6.17 2.70
N ARG A 699 -13.30 -5.56 3.88
CA ARG A 699 -13.86 -4.22 4.16
C ARG A 699 -13.24 -3.18 3.24
N MET A 700 -11.91 -3.16 3.15
CA MET A 700 -11.19 -2.23 2.28
C MET A 700 -11.63 -2.35 0.81
N MET A 701 -11.83 -3.56 0.32
CA MET A 701 -12.30 -3.81 -1.05
C MET A 701 -13.71 -3.30 -1.26
N ASP A 702 -14.64 -3.60 -0.35
CA ASP A 702 -16.01 -3.10 -0.42
C ASP A 702 -16.03 -1.56 -0.42
N ASP A 703 -15.21 -0.91 0.41
CA ASP A 703 -15.03 0.55 0.41
C ASP A 703 -14.56 1.09 -0.95
N TYR A 704 -13.60 0.42 -1.63
CA TYR A 704 -13.18 0.82 -2.97
C TYR A 704 -14.31 0.73 -4.00
N TYR A 705 -15.12 -0.32 -3.94
CA TYR A 705 -16.28 -0.48 -4.83
C TYR A 705 -17.33 0.59 -4.58
N ASP A 706 -17.70 0.79 -3.32
CA ASP A 706 -18.77 1.69 -2.91
C ASP A 706 -18.41 3.16 -3.17
N ARG A 707 -17.17 3.55 -2.86
CA ARG A 707 -16.71 4.94 -2.97
C ARG A 707 -16.25 5.30 -4.38
N PHE A 708 -15.64 4.36 -5.12
CA PHE A 708 -14.94 4.69 -6.36
C PHE A 708 -15.34 3.82 -7.56
N TYR A 709 -15.11 2.51 -7.55
CA TYR A 709 -15.19 1.71 -8.79
C TYR A 709 -16.57 1.70 -9.42
N ASN A 710 -17.63 1.61 -8.61
CA ASN A 710 -19.00 1.66 -9.11
C ASN A 710 -19.32 3.02 -9.74
N LYS A 711 -18.86 4.12 -9.13
CA LYS A 711 -19.04 5.49 -9.64
C LYS A 711 -18.28 5.71 -10.94
N LEU A 712 -17.00 5.34 -10.99
CA LEU A 712 -16.13 5.45 -12.17
C LEU A 712 -16.70 4.66 -13.35
N THR A 713 -17.12 3.42 -13.12
CA THR A 713 -17.66 2.57 -14.18
C THR A 713 -18.95 3.15 -14.77
N LYS A 714 -19.86 3.65 -13.93
CA LYS A 714 -21.08 4.33 -14.39
C LYS A 714 -20.76 5.57 -15.22
N ARG A 715 -19.82 6.42 -14.76
CA ARG A 715 -19.41 7.63 -15.49
C ARG A 715 -18.73 7.29 -16.81
N SER A 716 -17.80 6.34 -16.83
CA SER A 716 -17.11 5.92 -18.04
C SER A 716 -18.09 5.37 -19.08
N ALA A 717 -19.05 4.54 -18.66
CA ALA A 717 -20.10 4.04 -19.55
C ALA A 717 -20.96 5.19 -20.12
N PHE A 718 -21.35 6.16 -19.28
CA PHE A 718 -22.09 7.34 -19.71
C PHE A 718 -21.34 8.18 -20.75
N LEU A 719 -20.05 8.45 -20.54
CA LEU A 719 -19.25 9.25 -21.47
C LEU A 719 -18.91 8.53 -22.77
N ARG A 720 -18.86 7.19 -22.78
CA ARG A 720 -18.57 6.38 -23.98
C ARG A 720 -19.80 6.08 -24.84
N ALA A 721 -21.00 6.26 -24.30
CA ALA A 721 -22.24 6.02 -25.04
C ALA A 721 -22.36 6.91 -26.28
N ASP A 722 -23.14 6.44 -27.26
CA ASP A 722 -23.51 7.19 -28.48
C ASP A 722 -22.32 7.85 -29.20
N ASN A 723 -21.23 7.10 -29.36
CA ASN A 723 -19.98 7.58 -29.97
C ASN A 723 -19.42 8.84 -29.28
N PHE A 724 -19.36 8.76 -27.95
CA PHE A 724 -18.80 9.78 -27.05
C PHE A 724 -19.57 11.11 -27.06
N ALA A 725 -20.85 11.12 -27.44
CA ALA A 725 -21.63 12.35 -27.60
C ALA A 725 -21.59 13.26 -26.36
N LYS A 726 -21.67 12.68 -25.16
CA LYS A 726 -21.61 13.41 -23.89
C LYS A 726 -20.24 13.96 -23.55
N ALA A 727 -19.17 13.23 -23.85
CA ALA A 727 -17.81 13.75 -23.69
C ALA A 727 -17.58 14.96 -24.62
N LYS A 728 -18.03 14.86 -25.87
CA LYS A 728 -17.92 15.94 -26.87
C LYS A 728 -18.70 17.19 -26.47
N SER A 729 -19.95 17.02 -25.99
CA SER A 729 -20.74 18.17 -25.52
C SER A 729 -20.14 18.83 -24.29
N LEU A 730 -19.62 18.05 -23.35
CA LEU A 730 -18.97 18.59 -22.15
C LEU A 730 -17.69 19.37 -22.51
N VAL A 731 -16.88 18.85 -23.43
CA VAL A 731 -15.67 19.54 -23.92
C VAL A 731 -16.01 20.82 -24.65
N ALA A 732 -16.99 20.79 -25.57
CA ALA A 732 -17.43 22.00 -26.27
C ALA A 732 -17.91 23.08 -25.29
N TRP A 733 -18.61 22.69 -24.22
CA TRP A 733 -18.99 23.60 -23.14
C TRP A 733 -17.77 24.15 -22.38
N LYS A 734 -16.79 23.31 -22.04
CA LYS A 734 -15.54 23.77 -21.39
C LYS A 734 -14.80 24.77 -22.26
N GLU A 735 -14.62 24.47 -23.55
CA GLU A 735 -13.94 25.35 -24.51
C GLU A 735 -14.67 26.69 -24.66
N ASN A 736 -16.01 26.68 -24.72
CA ASN A 736 -16.81 27.91 -24.73
C ASN A 736 -16.62 28.74 -23.45
N MET A 737 -16.59 28.08 -22.28
CA MET A 737 -16.35 28.73 -21.00
C MET A 737 -14.96 29.36 -20.93
N VAL A 738 -13.92 28.63 -21.34
CA VAL A 738 -12.53 29.14 -21.36
C VAL A 738 -12.42 30.37 -22.25
N ALA A 739 -13.00 30.33 -23.46
CA ALA A 739 -12.89 31.41 -24.44
C ALA A 739 -13.47 32.74 -23.95
N HIS A 740 -14.47 32.72 -23.05
CA HIS A 740 -15.17 33.91 -22.58
C HIS A 740 -14.93 34.21 -21.08
N TRP A 741 -14.17 33.38 -20.36
CA TRP A 741 -14.02 33.50 -18.90
C TRP A 741 -13.54 34.89 -18.47
N ASP A 742 -12.53 35.43 -19.17
CA ASP A 742 -11.92 36.72 -18.86
C ASP A 742 -12.80 37.93 -19.25
N GLU A 743 -13.86 37.71 -20.04
CA GLU A 743 -14.82 38.76 -20.41
C GLU A 743 -15.88 39.00 -19.34
N ILE A 744 -16.16 37.98 -18.50
CA ILE A 744 -17.19 38.04 -17.45
C ILE A 744 -16.88 39.21 -16.49
N GLN A 745 -17.89 40.00 -16.13
CA GLN A 745 -17.73 41.13 -15.21
C GLN A 745 -18.63 40.99 -13.99
N VAL A 746 -18.07 41.23 -12.80
CA VAL A 746 -18.86 41.42 -11.59
C VAL A 746 -19.39 42.85 -11.60
N VAL A 747 -20.70 43.01 -11.79
CA VAL A 747 -21.34 44.33 -11.93
C VAL A 747 -21.61 44.94 -10.56
N SER A 748 -22.16 44.15 -9.64
CA SER A 748 -22.45 44.60 -8.29
C SER A 748 -22.45 43.44 -7.29
N VAL A 749 -22.08 43.76 -6.04
CA VAL A 749 -22.22 42.88 -4.87
C VAL A 749 -22.96 43.70 -3.83
N SER A 750 -24.17 43.28 -3.47
CA SER A 750 -25.00 43.93 -2.47
C SER A 750 -25.05 43.10 -1.20
N ILE A 751 -24.59 43.72 -0.11
CA ILE A 751 -24.55 43.14 1.22
C ILE A 751 -25.19 44.17 2.17
N PRO A 752 -26.03 43.76 3.14
CA PRO A 752 -26.64 44.70 4.06
C PRO A 752 -25.57 45.36 4.93
N ASP A 753 -25.59 46.69 5.09
CA ASP A 753 -24.65 47.44 5.95
C ASP A 753 -24.54 46.83 7.37
N LYS A 754 -25.65 46.31 7.87
CA LYS A 754 -25.72 45.66 9.19
C LYS A 754 -24.82 44.43 9.28
N PHE A 755 -24.63 43.68 8.18
CA PHE A 755 -23.72 42.54 8.11
C PHE A 755 -22.26 42.97 8.30
N GLU A 756 -21.84 44.07 7.68
CA GLU A 756 -20.46 44.55 7.76
C GLU A 756 -20.18 45.32 9.05
N ALA A 757 -21.13 46.13 9.51
CA ALA A 757 -20.93 47.04 10.63
C ALA A 757 -21.27 46.45 12.00
N SER A 758 -22.22 45.51 12.08
CA SER A 758 -22.78 45.06 13.36
C SER A 758 -23.48 43.70 13.28
N SER A 759 -22.84 42.72 12.65
CA SER A 759 -23.43 41.39 12.46
C SER A 759 -23.71 40.69 13.80
N GLN A 760 -24.93 40.16 13.95
CA GLN A 760 -25.38 39.38 15.10
C GLN A 760 -25.51 37.89 14.75
N VAL A 761 -25.17 37.05 15.72
CA VAL A 761 -25.34 35.60 15.64
C VAL A 761 -26.82 35.26 15.52
N GLY A 762 -27.17 34.38 14.58
CA GLY A 762 -28.55 33.93 14.34
C GLY A 762 -29.42 34.89 13.53
N GLU A 763 -28.89 36.04 13.09
CA GLU A 763 -29.58 36.93 12.16
C GLU A 763 -29.25 36.56 10.71
N THR A 764 -30.26 36.61 9.84
CA THR A 764 -30.14 36.26 8.43
C THR A 764 -29.94 37.51 7.58
N TYR A 765 -28.96 37.48 6.70
CA TYR A 765 -28.61 38.58 5.80
C TYR A 765 -28.86 38.15 4.36
N LYS A 766 -29.58 38.99 3.61
CA LYS A 766 -29.80 38.78 2.19
C LYS A 766 -28.60 39.26 1.40
N LEU A 767 -28.02 38.39 0.59
CA LEU A 767 -26.89 38.66 -0.29
C LEU A 767 -27.40 38.69 -1.74
N GLU A 768 -26.92 39.64 -2.54
CA GLU A 768 -27.21 39.70 -3.96
C GLU A 768 -25.93 39.99 -4.75
N VAL A 769 -25.72 39.26 -5.85
CA VAL A 769 -24.57 39.46 -6.74
C VAL A 769 -25.06 39.52 -8.18
N GLU A 770 -24.61 40.51 -8.92
CA GLU A 770 -24.88 40.67 -10.34
C GLU A 770 -23.62 40.43 -11.16
N ILE A 771 -23.71 39.53 -12.12
CA ILE A 771 -22.63 39.20 -13.05
C ILE A 771 -23.12 39.43 -14.47
N ASP A 772 -22.34 40.16 -15.27
CA ASP A 772 -22.55 40.27 -16.71
C ASP A 772 -21.63 39.27 -17.41
N VAL A 773 -22.22 38.24 -18.00
CA VAL A 773 -21.50 37.15 -18.68
C VAL A 773 -21.05 37.51 -20.10
N LYS A 774 -21.40 38.70 -20.60
CA LYS A 774 -20.99 39.21 -21.93
C LYS A 774 -21.26 38.18 -23.05
N GLY A 775 -20.23 37.69 -23.72
CA GLY A 775 -20.32 36.73 -24.82
C GLY A 775 -20.67 35.30 -24.38
N LEU A 776 -20.50 34.98 -23.10
CA LEU A 776 -20.84 33.68 -22.53
C LEU A 776 -22.37 33.56 -22.38
N ASN A 777 -23.06 33.18 -23.44
CA ASN A 777 -24.52 33.04 -23.48
C ASN A 777 -25.07 31.77 -22.77
N ASP A 778 -24.25 31.12 -21.93
CA ASP A 778 -24.57 29.91 -21.19
C ASP A 778 -24.78 30.22 -19.70
N LYS A 779 -25.80 29.62 -19.06
CA LYS A 779 -26.10 29.76 -17.61
C LYS A 779 -25.12 28.99 -16.69
N GLY A 780 -23.92 28.69 -17.18
CA GLY A 780 -22.99 27.76 -16.54
C GLY A 780 -22.10 28.41 -15.47
N ILE A 781 -22.62 29.34 -14.67
CA ILE A 781 -21.86 30.05 -13.62
C ILE A 781 -22.51 29.82 -12.26
N GLY A 782 -21.71 29.44 -11.27
CA GLY A 782 -22.05 29.45 -9.86
C GLY A 782 -21.35 30.59 -9.13
N VAL A 783 -21.98 31.10 -8.06
CA VAL A 783 -21.41 32.14 -7.19
C VAL A 783 -21.57 31.73 -5.75
N GLU A 784 -20.52 31.93 -4.97
CA GLU A 784 -20.46 31.55 -3.56
C GLU A 784 -19.93 32.67 -2.69
N LEU A 785 -20.46 32.76 -1.47
CA LEU A 785 -19.77 33.40 -0.36
C LEU A 785 -18.93 32.34 0.36
N VAL A 786 -17.65 32.63 0.57
CA VAL A 786 -16.75 31.79 1.35
C VAL A 786 -16.35 32.56 2.60
N ALA A 787 -16.63 31.97 3.76
CA ALA A 787 -16.25 32.51 5.05
C ALA A 787 -15.14 31.68 5.67
N VAL A 788 -14.18 32.36 6.29
CA VAL A 788 -13.04 31.77 6.99
C VAL A 788 -12.91 32.34 8.39
N LYS A 789 -12.32 31.57 9.29
CA LYS A 789 -11.93 32.03 10.63
C LYS A 789 -10.42 31.91 10.81
N THR A 790 -9.87 32.74 11.67
CA THR A 790 -8.49 32.58 12.12
C THR A 790 -8.47 31.66 13.35
N ASP A 791 -7.62 30.64 13.34
CA ASP A 791 -7.44 29.76 14.50
C ASP A 791 -6.45 30.34 15.54
N LYS A 792 -6.17 29.57 16.60
CA LYS A 792 -5.26 29.98 17.68
C LYS A 792 -3.80 30.14 17.24
N ASN A 793 -3.43 29.58 16.09
CA ASN A 793 -2.09 29.61 15.52
C ASN A 793 -1.96 30.69 14.44
N ASN A 794 -2.95 31.57 14.29
CA ASN A 794 -3.07 32.55 13.21
C ASN A 794 -3.18 31.92 11.80
N GLU A 795 -3.57 30.65 11.69
CA GLU A 795 -3.85 30.02 10.41
C GLU A 795 -5.30 30.30 9.98
N THR A 796 -5.48 30.56 8.69
CA THR A 796 -6.82 30.75 8.11
C THR A 796 -7.45 29.37 7.87
N GLN A 797 -8.61 29.14 8.46
CA GLN A 797 -9.37 27.91 8.29
C GLN A 797 -10.71 28.19 7.62
N LEU A 798 -11.09 27.33 6.68
CA LEU A 798 -12.43 27.36 6.10
C LEU A 798 -13.47 27.22 7.21
N TYR A 799 -14.41 28.16 7.25
CA TYR A 799 -15.56 28.10 8.15
C TYR A 799 -16.78 27.55 7.40
N GLU A 800 -17.15 28.19 6.29
CA GLU A 800 -18.32 27.81 5.51
C GLU A 800 -18.21 28.28 4.06
N VAL A 801 -18.87 27.56 3.15
CA VAL A 801 -19.10 27.93 1.76
C VAL A 801 -20.61 27.93 1.52
N ASN A 802 -21.17 29.06 1.09
CA ASN A 802 -22.59 29.23 0.83
C ASN A 802 -22.82 29.58 -0.65
N GLU A 803 -23.45 28.67 -1.40
CA GLU A 803 -23.75 28.88 -2.82
C GLU A 803 -25.04 29.69 -3.00
N LEU A 804 -24.94 30.81 -3.73
CA LEU A 804 -26.07 31.66 -4.06
C LEU A 804 -26.92 31.02 -5.16
N SER A 805 -28.23 31.20 -5.07
CA SER A 805 -29.17 30.74 -6.09
C SER A 805 -29.29 31.76 -7.22
N LEU A 806 -29.31 31.30 -8.47
CA LEU A 806 -29.63 32.15 -9.61
C LEU A 806 -31.10 32.58 -9.54
N ALA A 807 -31.35 33.85 -9.20
CA ALA A 807 -32.68 34.40 -9.02
C ALA A 807 -33.34 34.76 -10.37
N LYS A 808 -32.60 35.39 -11.27
CA LYS A 808 -33.07 35.74 -12.62
C LYS A 808 -31.92 35.96 -13.60
N THR A 809 -32.23 35.94 -14.89
CA THR A 809 -31.31 36.28 -15.99
C THR A 809 -32.00 37.29 -16.90
N GLU A 810 -31.36 38.42 -17.19
CA GLU A 810 -31.86 39.47 -18.08
C GLU A 810 -30.80 39.80 -19.13
N GLY A 811 -30.98 39.32 -20.37
CA GLY A 811 -29.94 39.41 -21.39
C GLY A 811 -28.66 38.68 -20.95
N THR A 812 -27.54 39.39 -20.91
CA THR A 812 -26.24 38.87 -20.44
C THR A 812 -26.04 39.03 -18.93
N HIS A 813 -27.00 39.60 -18.20
CA HIS A 813 -26.89 39.80 -16.76
C HIS A 813 -27.53 38.64 -15.99
N MET A 814 -26.78 38.06 -15.06
CA MET A 814 -27.19 37.02 -14.13
C MET A 814 -27.23 37.58 -12.72
N PHE A 815 -28.38 37.43 -12.06
CA PHE A 815 -28.61 37.93 -10.70
C PHE A 815 -28.70 36.75 -9.75
N PHE A 816 -27.74 36.66 -8.84
CA PHE A 816 -27.66 35.64 -7.79
C PHE A 816 -28.16 36.22 -6.47
N SER A 817 -28.88 35.42 -5.69
CA SER A 817 -29.32 35.81 -4.36
C SER A 817 -29.28 34.62 -3.40
N GLY A 818 -29.01 34.89 -2.13
CA GLY A 818 -29.01 33.89 -1.08
C GLY A 818 -29.15 34.55 0.28
N GLU A 819 -29.40 33.70 1.27
CA GLU A 819 -29.49 34.08 2.67
C GLU A 819 -28.31 33.48 3.42
N TYR A 820 -27.61 34.30 4.20
CA TYR A 820 -26.47 33.88 4.98
C TYR A 820 -26.65 34.24 6.45
N GLN A 821 -26.28 33.32 7.33
CA GLN A 821 -26.40 33.46 8.78
C GLN A 821 -25.10 33.01 9.44
N LEU A 822 -24.63 33.78 10.42
CA LEU A 822 -23.50 33.39 11.26
C LEU A 822 -24.02 32.69 12.52
N ASP A 823 -23.56 31.45 12.75
CA ASP A 823 -24.01 30.63 13.89
C ASP A 823 -23.13 30.75 15.14
N TYR A 824 -21.96 31.39 15.01
CA TYR A 824 -21.02 31.55 16.12
C TYR A 824 -20.49 32.97 16.20
N SER A 825 -20.28 33.45 17.42
CA SER A 825 -19.57 34.72 17.67
C SER A 825 -18.07 34.54 17.42
N GLY A 826 -17.43 35.49 16.75
CA GLY A 826 -15.99 35.46 16.50
C GLY A 826 -15.55 36.45 15.43
N SER A 827 -14.26 36.47 15.11
CA SER A 827 -13.74 37.20 13.95
C SER A 827 -13.73 36.29 12.74
N PHE A 828 -14.45 36.68 11.70
CA PHE A 828 -14.53 36.00 10.42
C PHE A 828 -14.02 36.93 9.32
N LYS A 829 -13.50 36.35 8.24
CA LYS A 829 -13.28 37.03 6.97
C LYS A 829 -14.15 36.35 5.94
N TYR A 830 -14.65 37.09 4.96
CA TYR A 830 -15.39 36.51 3.85
C TYR A 830 -14.93 37.12 2.52
N ALA A 831 -15.17 36.39 1.44
CA ALA A 831 -15.02 36.87 0.07
C ALA A 831 -16.04 36.13 -0.81
N PHE A 832 -16.34 36.68 -1.98
CA PHE A 832 -17.13 35.96 -2.98
C PHE A 832 -16.20 35.29 -3.98
N ARG A 833 -16.68 34.23 -4.61
CA ARG A 833 -16.04 33.66 -5.79
C ARG A 833 -17.08 33.19 -6.80
N MET A 834 -16.71 33.24 -8.07
CA MET A 834 -17.45 32.60 -9.15
C MET A 834 -16.66 31.44 -9.74
N PHE A 835 -17.38 30.44 -10.24
CA PHE A 835 -16.82 29.22 -10.82
C PHE A 835 -17.74 28.66 -11.93
N PRO A 836 -17.22 27.91 -12.92
CA PRO A 836 -18.05 27.20 -13.89
C PRO A 836 -18.93 26.14 -13.23
N LYS A 837 -20.21 26.11 -13.58
CA LYS A 837 -21.21 25.17 -13.07
C LYS A 837 -21.86 24.39 -14.20
N ASN A 838 -21.73 23.07 -14.15
CA ASN A 838 -22.36 22.15 -15.09
C ASN A 838 -22.70 20.84 -14.35
N GLU A 839 -23.91 20.31 -14.55
CA GLU A 839 -24.38 19.08 -13.88
C GLU A 839 -23.58 17.83 -14.28
N GLU A 840 -22.92 17.85 -15.43
CA GLU A 840 -22.12 16.74 -15.95
C GLU A 840 -20.67 16.73 -15.43
N LEU A 841 -20.26 17.77 -14.68
CA LEU A 841 -18.98 17.82 -13.95
C LEU A 841 -19.10 17.12 -12.59
N PRO A 842 -18.35 16.03 -12.33
CA PRO A 842 -18.36 15.33 -11.04
C PRO A 842 -17.86 16.18 -9.89
N HIS A 843 -16.77 16.91 -10.15
CA HIS A 843 -16.06 17.70 -9.16
C HIS A 843 -15.70 19.06 -9.75
N ARG A 844 -15.71 20.10 -8.93
CA ARG A 844 -15.34 21.46 -9.37
C ARG A 844 -13.88 21.55 -9.82
N GLN A 845 -13.03 20.74 -9.20
CA GLN A 845 -11.61 20.63 -9.51
C GLN A 845 -11.32 20.04 -10.90
N ASP A 846 -12.32 19.41 -11.54
CA ASP A 846 -12.17 18.91 -12.92
C ASP A 846 -12.07 20.03 -13.96
N PHE A 847 -12.48 21.24 -13.58
CA PHE A 847 -12.38 22.45 -14.39
C PHE A 847 -12.20 23.67 -13.46
N CYS A 848 -11.02 23.77 -12.88
CA CYS A 848 -10.68 24.69 -11.78
C CYS A 848 -10.50 26.16 -12.21
N TYR A 849 -11.46 26.72 -12.95
CA TYR A 849 -11.55 28.16 -13.18
C TYR A 849 -12.28 28.79 -12.00
N VAL A 850 -11.63 29.71 -11.30
CA VAL A 850 -12.19 30.41 -10.13
C VAL A 850 -11.75 31.85 -10.18
N ARG A 851 -12.69 32.78 -9.93
CA ARG A 851 -12.38 34.20 -9.73
C ARG A 851 -12.95 34.64 -8.39
N TRP A 852 -12.07 35.07 -7.51
CA TRP A 852 -12.39 35.68 -6.22
C TRP A 852 -12.64 37.18 -6.39
N PHE A 853 -13.62 37.75 -5.67
CA PHE A 853 -13.96 39.17 -5.70
C PHE A 853 -14.61 39.67 -4.41
#